data_AF-A0A942WGC7-F1
#
_entry.id   AF-A0A942WGC7-F1
#
_cell.length_a   1.000
_cell.length_b   1.000
_cell.length_c   1.000
_cell.angle_alpha   90.00
_cell.angle_beta   90.00
_cell.angle_gamma   90.00
#
_symmetry.space_group_name_H-M   'P 1'
#
loop_
_entity.id
_entity.type
_entity.pdbx_description
1 polymer ?
#
loop_
_entity_poly.entity_id
_entity_poly.type
_entity_poly.pdbx_seq_one_letter_code
_entity_poly.pdbx_strand_id
1 'polypeptide(L)'
;MKKKLLKKLMVLALSAVTAFSAVPAATVTAAGNPYPTTQDVDRDGLYEIPCTRFAWQCVYDRQGIALPSWGNAVSWWQNAINQGYAVGNEPVPGSIAVWSGDYYGHVAYVTANLGNNRFTVDEGGRTDKDQTSSHGVAYGYTLTNAVGGRRPYDSNKVLLGFIYPGVRVPGKPYVSVNPGKANQTTTFSWNATSYARYYDVYVYKAGESNPMRVQYGVNGTSWSCTLPAGNYRVAVASVNHAQYAYTFSDSVNFTVQAAPVTHTHSYQRVTVKATTTANGYTQEQCRCGSIQNKQSIYYPKKIQLSRTSYTYNGKVKKPTVKVTDSNNRVISADNYTVTYSAGRKYVGTYRVTVRFKGNYSGTVTKTFKITGKAHKHSYKKQVKKATTSRNGYVQYLCSCGAVTGKRTIYYPKTIKLSATSYTYDGKVKTPKVKVTGANKKTISSGNYKVTYSRGRKNVGTYKVTVKFKGNYSGTVTKTFKIKAKPKNWVYVDTLPKNITSDKYMIQYKHTYQKTTSSYVNDGGVYESVRPLETSASRQLVGYYYYHFCGPNTGQNVNFAQTGPYVHFDSVAASQVTVAASGADGDDPSITYYLLNWNGNGSRVWCSSGTTCNGAYGSHGARGQAWYRMNQYQNKKLQTQTTTSESDWTTGKDSTAVKTVYRYKAK
;
A
#
# COMPACT_ATOMS: atom_id res chain seq x y z
N MET A 1 43.98 -37.77 34.09
CA MET A 1 45.21 -36.97 34.30
C MET A 1 44.81 -35.51 34.59
N LYS A 2 45.22 -35.02 35.79
CA LYS A 2 45.53 -33.63 36.26
C LYS A 2 44.82 -32.43 35.58
N LYS A 3 44.36 -31.34 36.22
CA LYS A 3 44.18 -30.79 37.59
C LYS A 3 43.36 -29.48 37.36
N LYS A 4 42.20 -29.25 37.99
CA LYS A 4 41.90 -28.37 39.16
C LYS A 4 42.17 -26.85 39.06
N LEU A 5 41.11 -26.08 39.40
CA LEU A 5 41.04 -24.75 40.07
C LEU A 5 41.58 -23.51 39.29
N LEU A 6 41.01 -22.31 39.35
CA LEU A 6 40.52 -21.55 40.50
C LEU A 6 39.29 -20.65 40.22
N LYS A 7 38.53 -20.41 41.28
CA LYS A 7 37.39 -19.50 41.46
C LYS A 7 37.86 -18.31 42.34
N LYS A 8 37.25 -17.13 42.14
CA LYS A 8 37.14 -15.94 43.01
C LYS A 8 38.32 -14.96 43.10
N LEU A 9 38.05 -13.67 42.84
CA LEU A 9 38.28 -12.50 43.72
C LEU A 9 37.61 -11.27 43.02
N MET A 10 36.52 -10.74 43.56
CA MET A 10 36.40 -9.56 44.47
C MET A 10 36.00 -8.27 43.74
N VAL A 11 34.79 -7.83 44.12
CA VAL A 11 34.29 -6.45 44.11
C VAL A 11 35.33 -5.50 44.70
N LEU A 12 35.59 -4.38 44.03
CA LEU A 12 36.01 -3.15 44.71
C LEU A 12 35.40 -1.94 44.00
N ALA A 13 34.67 -1.16 44.79
CA ALA A 13 34.13 0.13 44.44
C ALA A 13 35.11 1.23 44.83
N LEU A 14 34.97 2.36 44.13
CA LEU A 14 35.25 3.73 44.56
C LEU A 14 36.70 4.25 44.60
N SER A 15 36.77 5.54 44.22
CA SER A 15 37.79 6.56 44.51
C SER A 15 39.09 6.59 43.68
N ALA A 16 39.10 7.49 42.69
CA ALA A 16 40.26 8.27 42.27
C ALA A 16 39.77 9.72 42.09
N VAL A 17 39.73 10.49 43.18
CA VAL A 17 40.73 11.54 43.50
C VAL A 17 40.91 12.52 42.34
N THR A 18 40.16 13.62 42.44
CA THR A 18 40.38 14.88 41.72
C THR A 18 41.76 15.44 42.07
N ALA A 19 42.71 15.30 41.16
CA ALA A 19 43.90 16.14 41.15
C ALA A 19 43.54 17.46 40.47
N PHE A 20 43.20 18.48 41.27
CA PHE A 20 43.21 19.87 40.82
C PHE A 20 44.67 20.27 40.60
N SER A 21 45.16 20.16 39.38
CA SER A 21 46.33 20.93 38.95
C SER A 21 45.86 22.37 38.76
N ALA A 22 46.13 23.21 39.76
CA ALA A 22 45.99 24.66 39.67
C ALA A 22 46.89 25.15 38.52
N VAL A 23 46.26 25.52 37.41
CA VAL A 23 46.90 26.30 36.34
C VAL A 23 46.98 27.73 36.86
N PRO A 24 48.16 28.40 36.82
CA PRO A 24 48.27 29.77 37.29
C PRO A 24 47.29 30.64 36.51
N ALA A 25 46.55 31.48 37.23
CA ALA A 25 45.69 32.50 36.65
C ALA A 25 46.57 33.42 35.79
N ALA A 26 46.55 33.19 34.48
CA ALA A 26 47.00 34.19 33.52
C ALA A 26 46.14 35.43 33.79
N THR A 27 46.79 36.54 34.12
CA THR A 27 46.18 37.86 34.13
C THR A 27 45.60 38.09 32.73
N VAL A 28 44.29 37.91 32.58
CA VAL A 28 43.56 38.19 31.34
C VAL A 28 43.44 39.71 31.24
N THR A 29 44.32 40.33 30.47
CA THR A 29 44.07 41.66 29.93
C THR A 29 42.80 41.60 29.10
N ALA A 30 41.84 42.50 29.34
CA ALA A 30 40.64 42.62 28.52
C ALA A 30 41.07 42.74 27.05
N ALA A 31 40.62 41.83 26.20
CA ALA A 31 40.93 41.86 24.78
C ALA A 31 40.36 43.16 24.20
N GLY A 32 41.24 44.11 23.89
CA GLY A 32 40.85 45.35 23.22
C GLY A 32 40.34 45.07 21.80
N ASN A 33 39.51 45.96 21.29
CA ASN A 33 39.03 45.90 19.91
C ASN A 33 40.24 45.91 18.94
N PRO A 34 40.46 44.84 18.14
CA PRO A 34 41.70 44.69 17.37
C PRO A 34 41.69 45.49 16.07
N TYR A 35 40.62 46.22 15.77
CA TYR A 35 40.43 46.95 14.51
C TYR A 35 40.70 48.46 14.68
N PRO A 36 41.21 49.12 13.62
CA PRO A 36 41.55 50.53 13.66
C PRO A 36 40.35 51.41 14.00
N THR A 37 40.57 52.48 14.77
CA THR A 37 39.52 53.40 15.25
C THR A 37 38.83 54.19 14.16
N THR A 38 39.55 54.44 13.06
CA THR A 38 39.13 55.27 11.94
C THR A 38 39.61 54.67 10.62
N GLN A 39 38.93 54.98 9.52
CA GLN A 39 39.34 54.72 8.14
C GLN A 39 38.89 55.88 7.23
N ASP A 40 39.51 56.03 6.07
CA ASP A 40 39.11 56.94 5.00
C ASP A 40 39.06 56.10 3.70
N VAL A 41 37.85 55.74 3.27
CA VAL A 41 37.63 54.75 2.19
C VAL A 41 37.51 55.42 0.82
N ASP A 42 36.96 56.63 0.76
CA ASP A 42 36.74 57.37 -0.50
C ASP A 42 37.82 58.44 -0.77
N ARG A 43 38.76 58.63 0.16
CA ARG A 43 39.92 59.54 0.06
C ARG A 43 39.52 61.01 0.03
N ASP A 44 38.41 61.35 0.67
CA ASP A 44 37.96 62.73 0.80
C ASP A 44 38.65 63.49 1.95
N GLY A 45 39.47 62.79 2.76
CA GLY A 45 40.21 63.33 3.89
C GLY A 45 39.40 63.41 5.18
N LEU A 46 38.15 62.94 5.17
CA LEU A 46 37.32 62.73 6.34
C LEU A 46 37.43 61.27 6.78
N TYR A 47 36.98 61.00 8.00
CA TYR A 47 37.12 59.67 8.58
C TYR A 47 35.77 59.11 9.03
N GLU A 48 35.65 57.81 8.82
CA GLU A 48 34.54 56.98 9.26
C GLU A 48 35.01 55.88 10.21
N ILE A 49 34.08 55.33 10.99
CA ILE A 49 34.35 54.20 11.88
C ILE A 49 34.26 52.90 11.08
N PRO A 50 35.31 52.07 11.03
CA PRO A 50 35.30 50.83 10.23
C PRO A 50 34.17 49.87 10.59
N CYS A 51 33.59 49.22 9.58
CA CYS A 51 32.51 48.24 9.77
C CYS A 51 32.93 47.08 10.69
N THR A 52 34.17 46.60 10.55
CA THR A 52 34.76 45.55 11.38
C THR A 52 34.89 45.98 12.85
N ARG A 53 35.40 47.19 13.10
CA ARG A 53 35.50 47.76 14.45
C ARG A 53 34.13 47.89 15.10
N PHE A 54 33.18 48.47 14.36
CA PHE A 54 31.86 48.75 14.88
C PHE A 54 31.06 47.48 15.16
N ALA A 55 31.07 46.51 14.24
CA ALA A 55 30.42 45.22 14.47
C ALA A 55 31.05 44.45 15.64
N TRP A 56 32.38 44.46 15.77
CA TRP A 56 33.08 43.89 16.92
C TRP A 56 32.63 44.54 18.23
N GLN A 57 32.56 45.88 18.26
CA GLN A 57 32.18 46.64 19.45
C GLN A 57 30.73 46.35 19.85
N CYS A 58 29.80 46.30 18.89
CA CYS A 58 28.41 45.92 19.14
C CYS A 58 28.30 44.53 19.78
N VAL A 59 29.10 43.55 19.33
CA VAL A 59 29.12 42.20 19.94
C VAL A 59 29.68 42.25 21.36
N TYR A 60 30.79 42.96 21.58
CA TYR A 60 31.40 43.08 22.90
C TYR A 60 30.48 43.78 23.90
N ASP A 61 29.94 44.95 23.56
CA ASP A 61 29.12 45.76 24.47
C ASP A 61 27.79 45.10 24.81
N ARG A 62 27.18 44.38 23.85
CA ARG A 62 25.83 43.81 24.02
C ARG A 62 25.84 42.37 24.50
N GLN A 63 26.91 41.61 24.24
CA GLN A 63 26.97 40.18 24.57
C GLN A 63 28.16 39.82 25.49
N GLY A 64 29.07 40.75 25.75
CA GLY A 64 30.30 40.49 26.51
C GLY A 64 31.29 39.57 25.79
N ILE A 65 31.15 39.40 24.46
CA ILE A 65 31.98 38.49 23.68
C ILE A 65 33.08 39.27 22.96
N ALA A 66 34.32 39.05 23.37
CA ALA A 66 35.47 39.52 22.62
C ALA A 66 35.73 38.59 21.42
N LEU A 67 35.56 39.11 20.21
CA LEU A 67 35.85 38.35 19.00
C LEU A 67 37.36 38.37 18.66
N PRO A 68 37.89 37.30 18.04
CA PRO A 68 39.26 37.29 17.54
C PRO A 68 39.46 38.31 16.40
N SER A 69 40.72 38.64 16.11
CA SER A 69 41.05 39.37 14.89
C SER A 69 40.90 38.45 13.69
N TRP A 70 39.94 38.76 12.81
CA TRP A 70 39.63 38.00 11.61
C TRP A 70 40.01 38.75 10.33
N GLY A 71 40.70 39.88 10.45
CA GLY A 71 41.14 40.72 9.34
C GLY A 71 39.98 41.49 8.68
N ASN A 72 40.07 41.68 7.37
CA ASN A 72 39.04 42.36 6.58
C ASN A 72 37.66 41.68 6.74
N ALA A 73 36.59 42.46 6.61
CA ALA A 73 35.21 42.00 6.77
C ALA A 73 34.88 40.74 5.94
N VAL A 74 35.36 40.65 4.69
CA VAL A 74 35.16 39.46 3.84
C VAL A 74 35.80 38.19 4.42
N SER A 75 36.91 38.33 5.17
CA SER A 75 37.63 37.21 5.78
C SER A 75 36.95 36.68 7.05
N TRP A 76 36.03 37.44 7.66
CA TRP A 76 35.34 37.05 8.88
C TRP A 76 34.57 35.74 8.71
N TRP A 77 33.96 35.51 7.54
CA TRP A 77 33.20 34.30 7.26
C TRP A 77 34.05 33.04 7.42
N GLN A 78 35.14 32.94 6.66
CA GLN A 78 36.00 31.77 6.67
C GLN A 78 36.78 31.64 7.98
N ASN A 79 37.22 32.76 8.56
CA ASN A 79 37.96 32.74 9.82
C ASN A 79 37.08 32.33 11.01
N ALA A 80 35.80 32.75 11.04
CA ALA A 80 34.83 32.28 12.02
C ALA A 80 34.63 30.76 11.92
N ILE A 81 34.45 30.23 10.70
CA ILE A 81 34.33 28.78 10.44
C ILE A 81 35.60 28.04 10.92
N ASN A 82 36.78 28.51 10.52
CA ASN A 82 38.07 27.90 10.86
C ASN A 82 38.31 27.88 12.37
N GLN A 83 37.78 28.86 13.10
CA GLN A 83 37.87 28.93 14.56
C GLN A 83 36.66 28.29 15.26
N GLY A 84 35.77 27.60 14.53
CA GLY A 84 34.66 26.83 15.08
C GLY A 84 33.50 27.66 15.63
N TYR A 85 33.30 28.88 15.13
CA TYR A 85 32.08 29.64 15.35
C TYR A 85 30.98 29.13 14.40
N ALA A 86 29.75 29.10 14.90
CA ALA A 86 28.62 28.70 14.07
C ALA A 86 28.29 29.81 13.05
N VAL A 87 27.95 29.40 11.83
CA VAL A 87 27.48 30.27 10.77
C VAL A 87 26.18 29.71 10.18
N GLY A 88 25.38 30.56 9.54
CA GLY A 88 24.12 30.14 8.94
C GLY A 88 23.50 31.19 8.04
N ASN A 89 22.27 30.94 7.61
CA ASN A 89 21.57 31.78 6.64
C ASN A 89 20.46 32.64 7.25
N GLU A 90 20.21 32.49 8.55
CA GLU A 90 19.12 33.18 9.23
C GLU A 90 19.66 34.38 10.01
N PRO A 91 19.14 35.60 9.78
CA PRO A 91 19.43 36.74 10.63
C PRO A 91 18.85 36.47 12.02
N VAL A 92 19.69 36.51 13.04
CA VAL A 92 19.28 36.41 14.45
C VAL A 92 19.78 37.66 15.16
N PRO A 93 18.98 38.31 16.03
CA PRO A 93 19.48 39.37 16.88
C PRO A 93 20.76 38.95 17.60
N GLY A 94 21.83 39.71 17.43
CA GLY A 94 23.15 39.38 17.95
C GLY A 94 24.09 38.63 17.01
N SER A 95 23.62 38.21 15.84
CA SER A 95 24.47 37.70 14.77
C SER A 95 25.19 38.82 14.02
N ILE A 96 26.20 38.47 13.23
CA ILE A 96 26.90 39.39 12.33
C ILE A 96 26.59 39.00 10.89
N ALA A 97 25.95 39.88 10.14
CA ALA A 97 25.80 39.72 8.70
C ALA A 97 27.14 39.98 7.99
N VAL A 98 27.53 39.11 7.06
CA VAL A 98 28.82 39.18 6.36
C VAL A 98 28.60 39.25 4.85
N TRP A 99 29.17 40.25 4.19
CA TRP A 99 29.12 40.39 2.75
C TRP A 99 30.52 40.25 2.12
N SER A 100 30.60 39.48 1.04
CA SER A 100 31.72 39.47 0.09
C SER A 100 31.52 40.55 -0.98
N GLY A 101 32.51 40.83 -1.83
CA GLY A 101 32.30 41.65 -3.04
C GLY A 101 33.54 42.35 -3.58
N ASP A 102 34.42 42.77 -2.67
CA ASP A 102 35.70 43.42 -2.94
C ASP A 102 36.77 42.90 -1.96
N TYR A 103 37.97 43.49 -2.02
CA TYR A 103 39.11 43.11 -1.17
C TYR A 103 38.80 43.23 0.34
N TYR A 104 37.89 44.13 0.73
CA TYR A 104 37.56 44.42 2.12
C TYR A 104 36.30 43.68 2.61
N GLY A 105 35.26 43.56 1.79
CA GLY A 105 33.94 43.07 2.18
C GLY A 105 33.17 44.06 3.06
N HIS A 106 32.12 43.57 3.73
CA HIS A 106 31.37 44.34 4.72
C HIS A 106 30.82 43.46 5.84
N VAL A 107 30.67 44.00 7.04
CA VAL A 107 30.03 43.33 8.18
C VAL A 107 29.12 44.29 8.95
N ALA A 108 28.03 43.75 9.52
CA ALA A 108 27.08 44.53 10.31
C ALA A 108 26.49 43.69 11.45
N TYR A 109 26.20 44.32 12.58
CA TYR A 109 25.56 43.67 13.72
C TYR A 109 24.05 43.62 13.52
N VAL A 110 23.44 42.43 13.56
CA VAL A 110 21.99 42.27 13.40
C VAL A 110 21.26 42.58 14.71
N THR A 111 20.29 43.49 14.66
CA THR A 111 19.46 43.89 15.81
C THR A 111 18.06 43.30 15.77
N ALA A 112 17.51 43.02 14.58
CA ALA A 112 16.19 42.41 14.43
C ALA A 112 16.09 41.55 13.17
N ASN A 113 15.31 40.45 13.25
CA ASN A 113 14.85 39.69 12.09
C ASN A 113 13.40 40.07 11.80
N LEU A 114 13.12 40.54 10.58
CA LEU A 114 11.79 41.01 10.16
C LEU A 114 11.11 40.02 9.20
N GLY A 115 11.74 38.87 8.92
CA GLY A 115 11.26 37.88 7.96
C GLY A 115 11.40 38.33 6.51
N ASN A 116 11.13 37.41 5.55
CA ASN A 116 11.18 37.70 4.11
C ASN A 116 12.50 38.33 3.64
N ASN A 117 13.63 37.81 4.14
CA ASN A 117 14.98 38.33 3.89
C ASN A 117 15.19 39.78 4.37
N ARG A 118 14.32 40.29 5.25
CA ARG A 118 14.43 41.60 5.86
C ARG A 118 14.99 41.50 7.26
N PHE A 119 15.98 42.33 7.57
CA PHE A 119 16.58 42.41 8.89
C PHE A 119 17.13 43.80 9.15
N THR A 120 17.20 44.14 10.44
CA THR A 120 17.72 45.42 10.91
C THR A 120 19.15 45.23 11.39
N VAL A 121 20.03 46.16 11.04
CA VAL A 121 21.43 46.16 11.44
C VAL A 121 21.87 47.49 12.04
N ASP A 122 22.89 47.40 12.88
CA ASP A 122 23.75 48.53 13.20
C ASP A 122 25.09 48.31 12.49
N GLU A 123 25.55 49.30 11.73
CA GLU A 123 26.74 49.18 10.88
C GLU A 123 27.58 50.46 10.87
N GLY A 124 28.91 50.28 10.82
CA GLY A 124 29.89 51.34 10.51
C GLY A 124 30.38 51.21 9.07
N GLY A 125 31.27 52.09 8.63
CA GLY A 125 31.85 52.08 7.28
C GLY A 125 30.85 52.43 6.19
N ARG A 126 29.93 53.35 6.49
CA ARG A 126 28.95 53.90 5.55
C ARG A 126 29.46 55.22 4.98
N THR A 127 29.96 55.17 3.73
CA THR A 127 30.44 56.36 3.01
C THR A 127 29.34 57.41 2.78
N ASP A 128 28.07 57.00 2.64
CA ASP A 128 26.92 57.93 2.57
C ASP A 128 26.64 58.67 3.90
N LYS A 129 27.40 58.37 4.96
CA LYS A 129 27.33 58.98 6.29
C LYS A 129 28.68 59.52 6.77
N ASP A 130 29.72 59.50 5.93
CA ASP A 130 31.10 59.85 6.31
C ASP A 130 31.19 61.30 6.85
N GLN A 131 30.54 62.24 6.18
CA GLN A 131 30.58 63.66 6.51
C GLN A 131 29.57 64.11 7.58
N THR A 132 29.11 63.17 8.41
CA THR A 132 28.11 63.45 9.46
C THR A 132 28.72 63.29 10.85
N SER A 133 28.05 63.81 11.87
CA SER A 133 28.50 63.63 13.27
C SER A 133 28.53 62.15 13.72
N SER A 134 27.94 61.23 12.94
CA SER A 134 28.02 59.79 13.23
C SER A 134 29.26 59.11 12.63
N HIS A 135 30.09 59.81 11.85
CA HIS A 135 31.33 59.29 11.25
C HIS A 135 31.13 57.92 10.58
N GLY A 136 30.18 57.83 9.63
CA GLY A 136 29.92 56.60 8.89
C GLY A 136 29.16 55.51 9.67
N VAL A 137 28.58 55.80 10.83
CA VAL A 137 27.76 54.86 11.62
C VAL A 137 26.26 55.05 11.38
N ALA A 138 25.54 53.95 11.23
CA ALA A 138 24.09 53.88 11.17
C ALA A 138 23.53 52.86 12.19
N TYR A 139 22.48 53.25 12.91
CA TYR A 139 21.74 52.40 13.83
C TYR A 139 20.34 52.11 13.28
N GLY A 140 19.81 50.91 13.52
CA GLY A 140 18.43 50.56 13.17
C GLY A 140 18.17 50.49 11.66
N TYR A 141 19.21 50.29 10.86
CA TYR A 141 19.11 50.32 9.42
C TYR A 141 18.52 49.02 8.87
N THR A 142 17.42 49.11 8.13
CA THR A 142 16.70 47.94 7.61
C THR A 142 17.14 47.60 6.19
N LEU A 143 17.56 46.36 6.01
CA LEU A 143 17.99 45.79 4.73
C LEU A 143 17.00 44.71 4.28
N THR A 144 16.74 44.65 2.98
CA THR A 144 16.11 43.49 2.33
C THR A 144 17.18 42.81 1.49
N ASN A 145 17.76 41.70 1.97
CA ASN A 145 18.81 41.00 1.25
C ASN A 145 18.82 39.50 1.58
N ALA A 146 18.62 38.66 0.57
CA ALA A 146 18.72 37.21 0.74
C ALA A 146 20.19 36.78 0.81
N VAL A 147 20.49 35.65 1.45
CA VAL A 147 21.82 35.03 1.33
C VAL A 147 22.08 34.68 -0.14
N GLY A 148 23.25 35.06 -0.65
CA GLY A 148 23.60 35.03 -2.07
C GLY A 148 23.09 36.25 -2.88
N GLY A 149 22.29 37.13 -2.26
CA GLY A 149 21.77 38.36 -2.86
C GLY A 149 22.74 39.54 -2.75
N ARG A 150 22.56 40.52 -3.65
CA ARG A 150 23.35 41.75 -3.68
C ARG A 150 22.84 42.76 -2.64
N ARG A 151 23.77 43.45 -1.97
CA ARG A 151 23.44 44.48 -0.97
C ARG A 151 22.74 45.67 -1.66
N PRO A 152 21.57 46.13 -1.18
CA PRO A 152 20.73 47.10 -1.89
C PRO A 152 21.38 48.45 -2.26
N TYR A 153 22.35 48.92 -1.47
CA TYR A 153 23.02 50.22 -1.67
C TYR A 153 24.50 50.07 -2.05
N ASP A 154 24.98 48.83 -2.15
CA ASP A 154 26.31 48.50 -2.64
C ASP A 154 26.21 47.17 -3.39
N SER A 155 25.75 47.26 -4.64
CA SER A 155 25.41 46.09 -5.43
C SER A 155 26.61 45.22 -5.81
N ASN A 156 27.84 45.69 -5.56
CA ASN A 156 29.07 44.92 -5.72
C ASN A 156 29.26 43.90 -4.57
N LYS A 157 28.52 44.06 -3.47
CA LYS A 157 28.60 43.17 -2.32
C LYS A 157 27.49 42.13 -2.28
N VAL A 158 27.82 40.90 -1.94
CA VAL A 158 26.94 39.72 -1.87
C VAL A 158 26.90 39.18 -0.45
N LEU A 159 25.71 38.93 0.09
CA LEU A 159 25.54 38.40 1.45
C LEU A 159 25.98 36.93 1.52
N LEU A 160 27.01 36.63 2.30
CA LEU A 160 27.47 35.25 2.55
C LEU A 160 26.59 34.53 3.56
N GLY A 161 26.11 35.25 4.57
CA GLY A 161 25.29 34.72 5.66
C GLY A 161 25.56 35.45 6.97
N PHE A 162 25.30 34.74 8.08
CA PHE A 162 25.39 35.26 9.43
C PHE A 162 26.35 34.44 10.29
N ILE A 163 27.27 35.10 11.00
CA ILE A 163 28.07 34.51 12.07
C ILE A 163 27.28 34.62 13.38
N TYR A 164 27.28 33.58 14.22
CA TYR A 164 26.65 33.57 15.54
C TYR A 164 27.72 33.63 16.64
N PRO A 165 28.13 34.83 17.13
CA PRO A 165 29.26 34.99 18.07
C PRO A 165 29.19 34.13 19.33
N GLY A 166 28.00 33.99 19.91
CA GLY A 166 27.77 33.22 21.14
C GLY A 166 27.68 31.72 20.95
N VAL A 167 27.80 31.21 19.72
CA VAL A 167 27.59 29.78 19.43
C VAL A 167 28.78 29.17 18.74
N ARG A 168 29.30 28.10 19.35
CA ARG A 168 30.46 27.36 18.86
C ARG A 168 30.02 25.99 18.36
N VAL A 169 30.58 25.56 17.23
CA VAL A 169 30.33 24.22 16.69
C VAL A 169 30.91 23.20 17.65
N PRO A 170 30.09 22.26 18.17
CA PRO A 170 30.58 21.29 19.15
C PRO A 170 31.52 20.27 18.50
N GLY A 171 32.46 19.74 19.29
CA GLY A 171 33.40 18.72 18.81
C GLY A 171 32.71 17.40 18.46
N LYS A 172 33.30 16.61 17.55
CA LYS A 172 32.74 15.33 17.11
C LYS A 172 32.74 14.28 18.23
N PRO A 173 31.58 13.66 18.57
CA PRO A 173 31.53 12.57 19.53
C PRO A 173 31.93 11.23 18.90
N TYR A 174 32.51 10.33 19.69
CA TYR A 174 32.84 8.95 19.35
C TYR A 174 31.97 8.02 20.18
N VAL A 175 30.98 7.39 19.54
CA VAL A 175 30.04 6.49 20.21
C VAL A 175 30.58 5.05 20.26
N SER A 176 30.33 4.38 21.37
CA SER A 176 30.55 2.96 21.59
C SER A 176 29.25 2.32 22.11
N VAL A 177 29.09 1.03 21.85
CA VAL A 177 27.88 0.29 22.21
C VAL A 177 28.26 -0.93 23.01
N ASN A 178 27.62 -1.10 24.17
CA ASN A 178 27.57 -2.36 24.89
C ASN A 178 26.21 -3.01 24.63
N PRO A 179 26.10 -3.91 23.63
CA PRO A 179 24.83 -4.50 23.24
C PRO A 179 24.30 -5.45 24.32
N GLY A 180 23.07 -5.22 24.73
CA GLY A 180 22.31 -6.18 25.53
C GLY A 180 21.88 -7.39 24.71
N LYS A 181 21.29 -8.37 25.39
CA LYS A 181 20.45 -9.38 24.72
C LYS A 181 19.03 -8.83 24.53
N ALA A 182 18.19 -9.53 23.77
CA ALA A 182 16.84 -9.09 23.48
C ALA A 182 16.07 -8.76 24.76
N ASN A 183 15.46 -7.57 24.81
CA ASN A 183 14.74 -7.05 25.97
C ASN A 183 15.61 -6.86 27.24
N GLN A 184 16.94 -6.88 27.10
CA GLN A 184 17.88 -6.44 28.13
C GLN A 184 18.45 -5.07 27.76
N THR A 185 19.04 -4.41 28.74
CA THR A 185 19.65 -3.09 28.58
C THR A 185 20.78 -3.12 27.56
N THR A 186 20.65 -2.29 26.53
CA THR A 186 21.74 -1.88 25.64
C THR A 186 22.19 -0.48 26.05
N THR A 187 23.48 -0.31 26.27
CA THR A 187 24.07 0.95 26.72
C THR A 187 24.92 1.56 25.61
N PHE A 188 24.67 2.84 25.34
CA PHE A 188 25.43 3.68 24.43
C PHE A 188 26.28 4.62 25.27
N SER A 189 27.55 4.78 24.91
CA SER A 189 28.47 5.67 25.63
C SER A 189 29.36 6.41 24.64
N TRP A 190 29.68 7.66 24.93
CA TRP A 190 30.51 8.52 24.07
C TRP A 190 31.44 9.40 24.90
N ASN A 191 32.43 10.03 24.28
CA ASN A 191 33.26 11.03 24.97
C ASN A 191 32.52 12.36 25.10
N ALA A 192 32.83 13.12 26.16
CA ALA A 192 32.46 14.53 26.22
C ALA A 192 33.21 15.31 25.11
N THR A 193 32.55 16.31 24.55
CA THR A 193 33.05 17.10 23.41
C THR A 193 32.99 18.58 23.74
N SER A 194 33.97 19.34 23.25
CA SER A 194 34.02 20.80 23.45
C SER A 194 32.74 21.46 22.95
N TYR A 195 32.27 22.47 23.68
CA TYR A 195 31.10 23.29 23.37
C TYR A 195 29.74 22.56 23.27
N ALA A 196 29.67 21.25 23.54
CA ALA A 196 28.39 20.57 23.60
C ALA A 196 27.63 20.97 24.87
N ARG A 197 26.35 21.30 24.74
CA ARG A 197 25.42 21.50 25.86
C ARG A 197 24.70 20.22 26.22
N TYR A 198 24.36 19.41 25.22
CA TYR A 198 23.71 18.10 25.36
C TYR A 198 24.02 17.22 24.16
N TYR A 199 23.51 15.99 24.21
CA TYR A 199 23.63 15.02 23.12
C TYR A 199 22.27 14.44 22.71
N ASP A 200 22.11 14.23 21.42
CA ASP A 200 20.96 13.52 20.86
C ASP A 200 21.41 12.16 20.31
N VAL A 201 20.72 11.08 20.69
CA VAL A 201 21.07 9.71 20.30
C VAL A 201 20.05 9.17 19.31
N TYR A 202 20.52 8.68 18.17
CA TYR A 202 19.69 8.17 17.08
C TYR A 202 20.00 6.69 16.85
N VAL A 203 19.02 5.81 17.06
CA VAL A 203 19.15 4.37 16.83
C VAL A 203 18.28 3.98 15.64
N TYR A 204 18.86 3.25 14.70
CA TYR A 204 18.21 2.80 13.47
C TYR A 204 18.22 1.28 13.38
N LYS A 205 17.16 0.70 12.84
CA LYS A 205 17.19 -0.71 12.43
C LYS A 205 18.02 -0.87 11.17
N ALA A 206 18.67 -2.02 11.02
CA ALA A 206 19.31 -2.37 9.76
C ALA A 206 18.29 -2.31 8.60
N GLY A 207 18.65 -1.58 7.54
CA GLY A 207 17.81 -1.36 6.36
C GLY A 207 16.83 -0.19 6.47
N GLU A 208 16.70 0.46 7.62
CA GLU A 208 15.80 1.61 7.80
C GLU A 208 16.53 2.96 7.65
N SER A 209 15.90 3.88 6.92
CA SER A 209 16.36 5.26 6.75
C SER A 209 16.02 6.14 7.96
N ASN A 210 14.85 5.94 8.56
CA ASN A 210 14.40 6.67 9.73
C ASN A 210 14.90 6.04 11.03
N PRO A 211 15.23 6.84 12.05
CA PRO A 211 15.58 6.30 13.36
C PRO A 211 14.35 5.64 13.96
N MET A 212 14.52 4.42 14.45
CA MET A 212 13.46 3.73 15.20
C MET A 212 13.29 4.28 16.61
N ARG A 213 14.33 4.93 17.13
CA ARG A 213 14.36 5.50 18.47
C ARG A 213 15.30 6.69 18.48
N VAL A 214 14.82 7.79 19.06
CA VAL A 214 15.62 8.99 19.29
C VAL A 214 15.52 9.36 20.76
N GLN A 215 16.64 9.73 21.36
CA GLN A 215 16.69 10.34 22.68
C GLN A 215 17.29 11.74 22.54
N TYR A 216 16.50 12.77 22.84
CA TYR A 216 16.95 14.15 22.81
C TYR A 216 17.47 14.60 24.18
N GLY A 217 18.41 15.56 24.19
CA GLY A 217 18.76 16.34 25.38
C GLY A 217 19.51 15.59 26.46
N VAL A 218 20.36 14.62 26.11
CA VAL A 218 21.13 13.86 27.09
C VAL A 218 22.26 14.74 27.67
N ASN A 219 22.14 15.11 28.94
CA ASN A 219 23.11 15.94 29.69
C ASN A 219 24.34 15.16 30.20
N GLY A 220 24.61 13.99 29.63
CA GLY A 220 25.70 13.11 30.02
C GLY A 220 26.28 12.38 28.83
N THR A 221 27.25 11.51 29.10
CA THR A 221 28.02 10.78 28.09
C THR A 221 27.54 9.34 27.87
N SER A 222 26.36 9.00 28.38
CA SER A 222 25.76 7.69 28.17
C SER A 222 24.23 7.75 28.19
N TRP A 223 23.64 6.80 27.48
CA TRP A 223 22.21 6.57 27.50
C TRP A 223 21.93 5.09 27.27
N SER A 224 20.85 4.57 27.86
CA SER A 224 20.51 3.15 27.76
C SER A 224 19.05 2.96 27.39
N CYS A 225 18.77 1.91 26.62
CA CYS A 225 17.40 1.45 26.36
C CYS A 225 17.36 -0.07 26.13
N THR A 226 16.16 -0.64 26.12
CA THR A 226 15.92 -2.02 25.73
C THR A 226 15.58 -2.12 24.25
N LEU A 227 16.18 -3.07 23.55
CA LEU A 227 15.95 -3.31 22.13
C LEU A 227 15.56 -4.79 21.88
N PRO A 228 14.72 -5.08 20.87
CA PRO A 228 14.50 -6.44 20.38
C PRO A 228 15.77 -7.06 19.80
N ALA A 229 15.73 -8.38 19.55
CA ALA A 229 16.80 -9.04 18.79
C ALA A 229 16.88 -8.48 17.36
N GLY A 230 18.07 -8.17 16.89
CA GLY A 230 18.26 -7.63 15.54
C GLY A 230 19.60 -6.94 15.32
N ASN A 231 19.77 -6.42 14.11
CA ASN A 231 20.92 -5.61 13.71
C ASN A 231 20.51 -4.13 13.68
N TYR A 232 21.38 -3.28 14.20
CA TYR A 232 21.13 -1.86 14.42
C TYR A 232 22.36 -1.04 14.07
N ARG A 233 22.16 0.27 13.90
CA ARG A 233 23.23 1.26 13.95
C ARG A 233 22.84 2.42 14.87
N VAL A 234 23.82 3.05 15.49
CA VAL A 234 23.63 4.24 16.32
C VAL A 234 24.52 5.38 15.85
N ALA A 235 24.00 6.61 15.93
CA ALA A 235 24.77 7.84 15.82
C ALA A 235 24.40 8.78 16.98
N VAL A 236 25.36 9.58 17.42
CA VAL A 236 25.16 10.58 18.49
C VAL A 236 25.50 11.95 17.92
N ALA A 237 24.62 12.92 18.10
CA ALA A 237 24.91 14.32 17.81
C ALA A 237 25.31 15.01 19.11
N SER A 238 26.47 15.66 19.12
CA SER A 238 26.79 16.68 20.12
C SER A 238 26.13 17.99 19.70
N VAL A 239 25.42 18.66 20.60
CA VAL A 239 24.60 19.83 20.26
C VAL A 239 24.93 21.01 21.17
N ASN A 240 25.30 22.14 20.57
CA ASN A 240 25.33 23.44 21.24
C ASN A 240 24.06 24.25 20.88
N HIS A 241 23.66 24.17 19.61
CA HIS A 241 22.41 24.74 19.12
C HIS A 241 21.78 23.82 18.06
N ALA A 242 20.51 23.45 18.25
CA ALA A 242 19.83 22.42 17.46
C ALA A 242 19.80 22.71 15.94
N GLN A 243 19.75 23.99 15.55
CA GLN A 243 19.60 24.37 14.14
C GLN A 243 20.91 24.59 13.39
N TYR A 244 21.95 25.08 14.07
CA TYR A 244 23.16 25.59 13.40
C TYR A 244 24.49 25.23 14.08
N ALA A 245 24.47 24.50 15.20
CA ALA A 245 25.69 24.08 15.88
C ALA A 245 25.53 22.69 16.50
N TYR A 246 25.61 21.68 15.65
CA TYR A 246 25.67 20.27 16.04
C TYR A 246 26.73 19.54 15.22
N THR A 247 27.20 18.40 15.72
CA THR A 247 28.15 17.54 15.02
C THR A 247 27.83 16.08 15.32
N PHE A 248 27.67 15.28 14.27
CA PHE A 248 27.36 13.86 14.39
C PHE A 248 28.62 13.01 14.54
N SER A 249 28.52 11.96 15.35
CA SER A 249 29.47 10.85 15.35
C SER A 249 29.42 10.09 14.01
N ASP A 250 30.45 9.27 13.77
CA ASP A 250 30.29 8.17 12.82
C ASP A 250 29.24 7.19 13.34
N SER A 251 28.57 6.49 12.42
CA SER A 251 27.59 5.47 12.80
C SER A 251 28.30 4.17 13.22
N VAL A 252 27.87 3.59 14.34
CA VAL A 252 28.37 2.29 14.82
C VAL A 252 27.31 1.23 14.65
N ASN A 253 27.65 0.16 13.91
CA ASN A 253 26.79 -1.00 13.74
C ASN A 253 26.93 -1.96 14.93
N PHE A 254 25.82 -2.52 15.40
CA PHE A 254 25.81 -3.51 16.49
C PHE A 254 24.64 -4.50 16.33
N THR A 255 24.76 -5.64 17.01
CA THR A 255 23.74 -6.69 17.01
C THR A 255 23.25 -6.94 18.44
N VAL A 256 21.93 -6.88 18.63
CA VAL A 256 21.27 -7.33 19.85
C VAL A 256 20.94 -8.81 19.68
N GLN A 257 21.62 -9.66 20.44
CA GLN A 257 21.42 -11.12 20.36
C GLN A 257 20.05 -11.50 20.92
N ALA A 258 19.45 -12.58 20.42
CA ALA A 258 18.28 -13.16 21.07
C ALA A 258 18.59 -13.53 22.54
N ALA A 259 17.69 -13.21 23.46
CA ALA A 259 17.83 -13.65 24.85
C ALA A 259 17.80 -15.19 24.90
N PRO A 260 18.72 -15.86 25.62
CA PRO A 260 18.62 -17.29 25.85
C PRO A 260 17.35 -17.56 26.65
N VAL A 261 16.48 -18.38 26.09
CA VAL A 261 15.26 -18.82 26.76
C VAL A 261 15.68 -19.79 27.88
N THR A 262 15.84 -19.31 29.11
CA THR A 262 16.07 -20.17 30.27
C THR A 262 14.75 -20.85 30.65
N HIS A 263 14.54 -22.03 30.05
CA HIS A 263 13.57 -23.03 30.45
C HIS A 263 14.31 -24.37 30.42
N THR A 264 13.86 -25.34 31.22
CA THR A 264 14.36 -26.71 31.11
C THR A 264 13.99 -27.25 29.74
N HIS A 265 14.99 -27.64 28.96
CA HIS A 265 14.74 -28.14 27.60
C HIS A 265 13.98 -29.47 27.66
N SER A 266 12.74 -29.45 27.17
CA SER A 266 12.01 -30.66 26.81
C SER A 266 12.22 -30.91 25.32
N TYR A 267 13.05 -31.90 25.00
CA TYR A 267 13.38 -32.25 23.62
C TYR A 267 12.40 -33.28 23.06
N GLN A 268 11.91 -33.03 21.86
CA GLN A 268 11.14 -34.00 21.09
C GLN A 268 11.91 -34.43 19.84
N ARG A 269 11.81 -35.71 19.48
CA ARG A 269 12.46 -36.24 18.28
C ARG A 269 11.70 -35.78 17.04
N VAL A 270 12.40 -35.05 16.18
CA VAL A 270 11.92 -34.59 14.86
C VAL A 270 12.65 -35.38 13.77
N THR A 271 11.89 -35.83 12.78
CA THR A 271 12.45 -36.54 11.61
C THR A 271 12.06 -35.83 10.33
N VAL A 272 13.06 -35.36 9.59
CA VAL A 272 12.91 -34.96 8.20
C VAL A 272 13.33 -36.14 7.33
N LYS A 273 12.39 -36.67 6.56
CA LYS A 273 12.63 -37.85 5.72
C LYS A 273 13.57 -37.52 4.57
N ALA A 274 14.46 -38.45 4.22
CA ALA A 274 15.22 -38.33 2.99
C ALA A 274 14.29 -38.47 1.79
N THR A 275 14.43 -37.60 0.79
CA THR A 275 13.70 -37.67 -0.48
C THR A 275 14.53 -38.46 -1.49
N THR A 276 14.09 -38.60 -2.74
CA THR A 276 14.88 -39.28 -3.79
C THR A 276 16.10 -38.47 -4.25
N THR A 277 16.25 -37.23 -3.80
CA THR A 277 17.31 -36.32 -4.25
C THR A 277 17.99 -35.54 -3.12
N ALA A 278 17.43 -35.53 -1.90
CA ALA A 278 17.96 -34.77 -0.78
C ALA A 278 18.03 -35.61 0.50
N ASN A 279 19.12 -35.43 1.25
CA ASN A 279 19.30 -36.07 2.55
C ASN A 279 18.22 -35.59 3.54
N GLY A 280 17.76 -36.49 4.38
CA GLY A 280 16.97 -36.20 5.57
C GLY A 280 17.84 -36.16 6.82
N TYR A 281 17.20 -36.02 7.99
CA TYR A 281 17.86 -36.13 9.28
C TYR A 281 16.87 -36.47 10.39
N THR A 282 17.36 -37.11 11.44
CA THR A 282 16.72 -37.15 12.76
C THR A 282 17.44 -36.16 13.66
N GLN A 283 16.70 -35.41 14.47
CA GLN A 283 17.28 -34.54 15.49
C GLN A 283 16.33 -34.45 16.69
N GLU A 284 16.86 -34.07 17.83
CA GLU A 284 16.08 -33.70 18.99
C GLU A 284 15.94 -32.19 19.01
N GLN A 285 14.70 -31.71 19.07
CA GLN A 285 14.39 -30.30 18.98
C GLN A 285 13.50 -29.89 20.16
N CYS A 286 13.91 -28.85 20.86
CA CYS A 286 13.11 -28.23 21.89
C CYS A 286 12.23 -27.13 21.28
N ARG A 287 11.09 -26.81 21.92
CA ARG A 287 10.18 -25.75 21.48
C ARG A 287 10.86 -24.38 21.35
N CYS A 288 11.95 -24.15 22.10
CA CYS A 288 12.74 -22.93 22.02
C CYS A 288 13.68 -22.85 20.80
N GLY A 289 13.72 -23.89 19.96
CA GLY A 289 14.61 -23.97 18.80
C GLY A 289 15.99 -24.59 19.07
N SER A 290 16.35 -24.95 20.31
CA SER A 290 17.58 -25.70 20.59
C SER A 290 17.51 -27.09 19.93
N ILE A 291 18.58 -27.47 19.25
CA ILE A 291 18.74 -28.77 18.59
C ILE A 291 19.93 -29.53 19.19
N GLN A 292 19.80 -30.85 19.27
CA GLN A 292 20.89 -31.76 19.62
C GLN A 292 20.73 -33.11 18.89
N ASN A 293 21.74 -33.97 19.02
CA ASN A 293 21.69 -35.36 18.53
C ASN A 293 21.29 -35.50 17.04
N LYS A 294 21.74 -34.56 16.20
CA LYS A 294 21.41 -34.55 14.77
C LYS A 294 22.16 -35.66 14.02
N GLN A 295 21.42 -36.56 13.38
CA GLN A 295 21.96 -37.65 12.56
C GLN A 295 21.40 -37.57 11.13
N SER A 296 22.27 -37.68 10.14
CA SER A 296 21.88 -37.61 8.72
C SER A 296 21.27 -38.93 8.23
N ILE A 297 20.18 -38.81 7.47
CA ILE A 297 19.58 -39.89 6.69
C ILE A 297 19.94 -39.65 5.23
N TYR A 298 20.88 -40.41 4.70
CA TYR A 298 21.36 -40.22 3.33
C TYR A 298 20.30 -40.64 2.29
N TYR A 299 20.13 -39.86 1.23
CA TYR A 299 19.12 -40.11 0.21
C TYR A 299 19.40 -41.39 -0.61
N PRO A 300 18.37 -42.09 -1.14
CA PRO A 300 18.55 -43.26 -1.97
C PRO A 300 19.14 -42.87 -3.33
N LYS A 301 20.39 -43.28 -3.60
CA LYS A 301 21.13 -42.90 -4.81
C LYS A 301 21.03 -43.96 -5.92
N LYS A 302 21.14 -45.24 -5.57
CA LYS A 302 21.21 -46.35 -6.55
C LYS A 302 20.11 -47.37 -6.31
N ILE A 303 19.27 -47.61 -7.31
CA ILE A 303 18.22 -48.64 -7.31
C ILE A 303 18.57 -49.67 -8.39
N GLN A 304 18.90 -50.89 -7.98
CA GLN A 304 19.37 -51.97 -8.85
C GLN A 304 18.39 -53.16 -8.83
N LEU A 305 18.04 -53.65 -10.02
CA LEU A 305 17.26 -54.88 -10.21
C LEU A 305 18.22 -56.06 -10.38
N SER A 306 17.89 -57.25 -9.86
CA SER A 306 18.70 -58.47 -10.08
C SER A 306 18.76 -58.92 -11.54
N ARG A 307 17.73 -58.58 -12.33
CA ARG A 307 17.73 -58.80 -13.79
C ARG A 307 16.81 -57.80 -14.48
N THR A 308 17.26 -57.27 -15.61
CA THR A 308 16.51 -56.33 -16.46
C THR A 308 15.94 -56.99 -17.72
N SER A 309 16.30 -58.24 -18.02
CA SER A 309 15.81 -59.01 -19.17
C SER A 309 15.53 -60.48 -18.82
N TYR A 310 14.44 -61.03 -19.36
CA TYR A 310 14.01 -62.43 -19.22
C TYR A 310 13.45 -62.98 -20.53
N THR A 311 13.59 -64.29 -20.75
CA THR A 311 12.87 -65.01 -21.81
C THR A 311 11.52 -65.51 -21.30
N TYR A 312 10.47 -65.41 -22.13
CA TYR A 312 9.13 -65.89 -21.81
C TYR A 312 9.11 -67.40 -21.57
N ASN A 313 8.53 -67.81 -20.43
CA ASN A 313 8.35 -69.21 -20.07
C ASN A 313 7.01 -69.48 -19.36
N GLY A 314 6.02 -68.59 -19.56
CA GLY A 314 4.70 -68.69 -18.94
C GLY A 314 4.62 -68.35 -17.45
N LYS A 315 5.75 -68.20 -16.73
CA LYS A 315 5.79 -67.89 -15.30
C LYS A 315 5.93 -66.37 -15.04
N VAL A 316 5.32 -65.90 -13.95
CA VAL A 316 5.42 -64.51 -13.47
C VAL A 316 6.87 -64.17 -13.10
N LYS A 317 7.41 -63.05 -13.60
CA LYS A 317 8.77 -62.59 -13.26
C LYS A 317 8.76 -61.50 -12.19
N LYS A 318 9.58 -61.67 -11.14
CA LYS A 318 9.75 -60.72 -10.03
C LYS A 318 11.25 -60.43 -9.75
N PRO A 319 11.93 -59.52 -10.48
CA PRO A 319 13.30 -59.15 -10.14
C PRO A 319 13.37 -58.55 -8.74
N THR A 320 14.29 -59.03 -7.90
CA THR A 320 14.60 -58.43 -6.59
C THR A 320 15.19 -57.03 -6.74
N VAL A 321 14.96 -56.17 -5.73
CA VAL A 321 15.41 -54.77 -5.72
C VAL A 321 16.39 -54.55 -4.58
N LYS A 322 17.57 -54.02 -4.91
CA LYS A 322 18.56 -53.51 -3.95
C LYS A 322 18.64 -51.99 -4.06
N VAL A 323 18.48 -51.29 -2.94
CA VAL A 323 18.61 -49.83 -2.86
C VAL A 323 19.84 -49.45 -2.03
N THR A 324 20.66 -48.52 -2.52
CA THR A 324 21.85 -47.99 -1.85
C THR A 324 21.72 -46.48 -1.67
N ASP A 325 22.03 -45.99 -0.48
CA ASP A 325 22.03 -44.56 -0.14
C ASP A 325 23.23 -43.82 -0.77
N SER A 326 23.26 -42.50 -0.63
CA SER A 326 24.33 -41.64 -1.16
C SER A 326 25.66 -41.79 -0.43
N ASN A 327 25.68 -42.45 0.73
CA ASN A 327 26.86 -42.84 1.48
C ASN A 327 27.25 -44.32 1.25
N ASN A 328 26.77 -44.91 0.15
CA ASN A 328 27.07 -46.27 -0.28
C ASN A 328 26.59 -47.40 0.66
N ARG A 329 25.64 -47.13 1.56
CA ARG A 329 25.07 -48.16 2.46
C ARG A 329 23.76 -48.71 1.89
N VAL A 330 23.51 -50.00 2.12
CA VAL A 330 22.26 -50.64 1.69
C VAL A 330 21.10 -50.16 2.56
N ILE A 331 20.05 -49.66 1.93
CA ILE A 331 18.82 -49.30 2.62
C ILE A 331 18.01 -50.59 2.85
N SER A 332 17.64 -50.86 4.11
CA SER A 332 16.81 -52.02 4.46
C SER A 332 15.49 -52.01 3.68
N ALA A 333 15.02 -53.20 3.27
CA ALA A 333 13.73 -53.40 2.62
C ALA A 333 12.55 -52.90 3.46
N ASP A 334 12.71 -52.77 4.78
CA ASP A 334 11.67 -52.20 5.66
C ASP A 334 11.38 -50.72 5.38
N ASN A 335 12.30 -50.03 4.71
CA ASN A 335 12.17 -48.61 4.35
C ASN A 335 11.60 -48.39 2.93
N TYR A 336 11.18 -49.45 2.24
CA TYR A 336 10.46 -49.29 0.97
C TYR A 336 9.47 -50.43 0.70
N THR A 337 8.56 -50.21 -0.23
CA THR A 337 7.72 -51.26 -0.79
C THR A 337 8.00 -51.37 -2.28
N VAL A 338 7.95 -52.60 -2.80
CA VAL A 338 8.15 -52.86 -4.23
C VAL A 338 6.87 -53.38 -4.83
N THR A 339 6.37 -52.69 -5.84
CA THR A 339 5.19 -53.10 -6.61
C THR A 339 5.57 -53.30 -8.08
N TYR A 340 4.79 -54.13 -8.76
CA TYR A 340 5.09 -54.54 -10.13
C TYR A 340 3.85 -54.39 -11.00
N SER A 341 4.06 -54.00 -12.26
CA SER A 341 2.98 -53.98 -13.26
C SER A 341 2.34 -55.37 -13.43
N ALA A 342 1.02 -55.39 -13.59
CA ALA A 342 0.29 -56.62 -13.94
C ALA A 342 0.71 -57.15 -15.32
N GLY A 343 0.47 -58.43 -15.58
CA GLY A 343 0.74 -59.03 -16.90
C GLY A 343 2.17 -59.51 -17.13
N ARG A 344 3.10 -59.28 -16.18
CA ARG A 344 4.53 -59.68 -16.17
C ARG A 344 4.84 -61.18 -16.20
N LYS A 345 3.90 -61.97 -16.71
CA LYS A 345 4.13 -63.32 -17.21
C LYS A 345 4.29 -63.34 -18.73
N TYR A 346 3.79 -62.32 -19.44
CA TYR A 346 3.74 -62.22 -20.90
C TYR A 346 4.92 -61.43 -21.47
N VAL A 347 5.11 -61.48 -22.79
CA VAL A 347 6.11 -60.65 -23.50
C VAL A 347 5.74 -59.17 -23.36
N GLY A 348 6.73 -58.32 -23.06
CA GLY A 348 6.53 -56.88 -22.91
C GLY A 348 7.53 -56.22 -21.96
N THR A 349 7.36 -54.91 -21.77
CA THR A 349 8.13 -54.09 -20.83
C THR A 349 7.30 -53.82 -19.59
N TYR A 350 7.85 -54.11 -18.40
CA TYR A 350 7.15 -54.03 -17.12
C TYR A 350 7.84 -53.06 -16.17
N ARG A 351 7.05 -52.34 -15.37
CA ARG A 351 7.56 -51.40 -14.37
C ARG A 351 7.70 -52.08 -13.00
N VAL A 352 8.78 -51.75 -12.31
CA VAL A 352 9.04 -52.01 -10.90
C VAL A 352 9.03 -50.67 -10.20
N THR A 353 8.07 -50.46 -9.31
CA THR A 353 7.90 -49.20 -8.58
C THR A 353 8.35 -49.41 -7.14
N VAL A 354 9.38 -48.68 -6.74
CA VAL A 354 9.92 -48.66 -5.38
C VAL A 354 9.37 -47.42 -4.69
N ARG A 355 8.52 -47.61 -3.69
CA ARG A 355 7.93 -46.53 -2.89
C ARG A 355 8.62 -46.50 -1.53
N PHE A 356 9.30 -45.41 -1.23
CA PHE A 356 10.00 -45.25 0.03
C PHE A 356 9.01 -44.99 1.19
N LYS A 357 9.35 -45.49 2.38
CA LYS A 357 8.60 -45.39 3.64
C LYS A 357 9.56 -45.25 4.82
N GLY A 358 9.00 -45.13 6.04
CA GLY A 358 9.78 -44.88 7.25
C GLY A 358 10.47 -43.52 7.17
N ASN A 359 11.79 -43.52 7.32
CA ASN A 359 12.66 -42.34 7.29
C ASN A 359 12.95 -41.83 5.86
N TYR A 360 12.34 -42.46 4.86
CA TYR A 360 12.49 -42.11 3.45
C TYR A 360 11.14 -41.77 2.83
N SER A 361 11.18 -41.00 1.75
CA SER A 361 10.00 -40.56 1.01
C SER A 361 10.28 -40.51 -0.49
N GLY A 362 9.21 -40.44 -1.29
CA GLY A 362 9.28 -40.44 -2.74
C GLY A 362 9.12 -41.82 -3.37
N THR A 363 9.24 -41.88 -4.69
CA THR A 363 9.00 -43.09 -5.47
C THR A 363 9.90 -43.11 -6.69
N VAL A 364 10.53 -44.25 -6.96
CA VAL A 364 11.37 -44.47 -8.14
C VAL A 364 10.80 -45.62 -8.96
N THR A 365 10.76 -45.46 -10.28
CA THR A 365 10.35 -46.53 -11.19
C THR A 365 11.54 -47.02 -12.01
N LYS A 366 11.75 -48.34 -12.05
CA LYS A 366 12.64 -49.02 -13.01
C LYS A 366 11.85 -49.93 -13.92
N THR A 367 12.44 -50.37 -15.02
CA THR A 367 11.80 -51.27 -16.00
C THR A 367 12.63 -52.53 -16.21
N PHE A 368 11.94 -53.63 -16.56
CA PHE A 368 12.56 -54.85 -17.09
C PHE A 368 11.73 -55.37 -18.27
N LYS A 369 12.37 -56.13 -19.16
CA LYS A 369 11.76 -56.67 -20.38
C LYS A 369 11.61 -58.20 -20.29
N ILE A 370 10.48 -58.71 -20.78
CA ILE A 370 10.29 -60.13 -21.09
C ILE A 370 10.20 -60.25 -22.61
N THR A 371 11.11 -61.00 -23.22
CA THR A 371 11.16 -61.24 -24.66
C THR A 371 10.54 -62.60 -25.01
N GLY A 372 9.96 -62.72 -26.20
CA GLY A 372 9.39 -63.97 -26.69
C GLY A 372 10.46 -64.96 -27.14
N LYS A 373 10.11 -66.25 -27.16
CA LYS A 373 10.87 -67.29 -27.89
C LYS A 373 10.47 -67.21 -29.37
N ALA A 374 11.41 -67.21 -30.30
CA ALA A 374 11.10 -67.11 -31.73
C ALA A 374 10.27 -68.33 -32.21
N HIS A 375 9.08 -68.08 -32.79
CA HIS A 375 8.17 -69.08 -33.41
C HIS A 375 7.03 -68.35 -34.16
N LYS A 376 6.27 -69.07 -34.99
CA LYS A 376 5.06 -68.55 -35.66
C LYS A 376 3.89 -68.43 -34.68
N HIS A 377 3.26 -67.25 -34.62
CA HIS A 377 2.19 -66.99 -33.67
C HIS A 377 0.84 -67.60 -34.10
N SER A 378 0.22 -68.38 -33.20
CA SER A 378 -1.19 -68.81 -33.30
C SER A 378 -1.99 -68.24 -32.12
N TYR A 379 -3.09 -67.52 -32.38
CA TYR A 379 -3.80 -66.73 -31.38
C TYR A 379 -5.21 -67.25 -31.07
N LYS A 380 -5.55 -67.37 -29.78
CA LYS A 380 -6.91 -67.74 -29.30
C LYS A 380 -7.64 -66.55 -28.68
N LYS A 381 -8.93 -66.38 -28.96
CA LYS A 381 -9.78 -65.29 -28.45
C LYS A 381 -10.12 -65.47 -26.98
N GLN A 382 -9.92 -64.43 -26.17
CA GLN A 382 -10.28 -64.38 -24.77
C GLN A 382 -11.22 -63.20 -24.48
N VAL A 383 -12.32 -63.45 -23.78
CA VAL A 383 -13.29 -62.42 -23.38
C VAL A 383 -13.42 -62.36 -21.86
N LYS A 384 -13.26 -61.17 -21.29
CA LYS A 384 -13.67 -60.85 -19.92
C LYS A 384 -14.84 -59.88 -20.00
N LYS A 385 -16.02 -60.29 -19.53
CA LYS A 385 -17.22 -59.46 -19.57
C LYS A 385 -17.07 -58.23 -18.69
N ALA A 386 -17.68 -57.11 -19.11
CA ALA A 386 -17.83 -55.95 -18.25
C ALA A 386 -18.89 -56.22 -17.18
N THR A 387 -18.64 -55.75 -15.96
CA THR A 387 -19.60 -55.81 -14.84
C THR A 387 -20.27 -54.44 -14.69
N THR A 388 -21.18 -54.26 -13.73
CA THR A 388 -21.81 -52.95 -13.47
C THR A 388 -20.85 -51.87 -12.96
N SER A 389 -19.61 -52.24 -12.59
CA SER A 389 -18.61 -51.30 -12.03
C SER A 389 -17.21 -51.44 -12.61
N ARG A 390 -16.91 -52.48 -13.39
CA ARG A 390 -15.56 -52.76 -13.93
C ARG A 390 -15.58 -53.06 -15.42
N ASN A 391 -14.64 -52.47 -16.16
CA ASN A 391 -14.42 -52.73 -17.57
C ASN A 391 -14.09 -54.21 -17.83
N GLY A 392 -14.57 -54.70 -18.96
CA GLY A 392 -14.16 -55.96 -19.56
C GLY A 392 -13.16 -55.74 -20.70
N TYR A 393 -12.78 -56.82 -21.38
CA TYR A 393 -11.96 -56.77 -22.58
C TYR A 393 -12.20 -57.97 -23.49
N VAL A 394 -11.85 -57.79 -24.76
CA VAL A 394 -11.61 -58.85 -25.74
C VAL A 394 -10.14 -58.76 -26.13
N GLN A 395 -9.40 -59.87 -26.13
CA GLN A 395 -8.01 -59.91 -26.59
C GLN A 395 -7.69 -61.27 -27.24
N TYR A 396 -6.58 -61.34 -27.96
CA TYR A 396 -6.10 -62.55 -28.62
C TYR A 396 -4.76 -62.96 -28.02
N LEU A 397 -4.66 -64.17 -27.46
CA LEU A 397 -3.50 -64.67 -26.74
C LEU A 397 -2.85 -65.83 -27.50
N CYS A 398 -1.53 -65.73 -27.72
CA CYS A 398 -0.72 -66.82 -28.25
C CYS A 398 -0.14 -67.68 -27.10
N SER A 399 0.19 -68.94 -27.38
CA SER A 399 0.83 -69.86 -26.41
C SER A 399 2.15 -69.31 -25.85
N CYS A 400 2.89 -68.54 -26.66
CA CYS A 400 4.09 -67.80 -26.25
C CYS A 400 3.83 -66.54 -25.43
N GLY A 401 2.58 -66.28 -25.06
CA GLY A 401 2.23 -65.12 -24.26
C GLY A 401 2.17 -63.79 -25.01
N ALA A 402 2.37 -63.79 -26.34
CA ALA A 402 2.09 -62.61 -27.15
C ALA A 402 0.59 -62.31 -27.13
N VAL A 403 0.24 -61.04 -26.92
CA VAL A 403 -1.15 -60.56 -26.92
C VAL A 403 -1.32 -59.57 -28.06
N THR A 404 -2.39 -59.73 -28.83
CA THR A 404 -2.78 -58.79 -29.89
C THR A 404 -4.27 -58.46 -29.85
N GLY A 405 -4.70 -57.45 -30.62
CA GLY A 405 -6.10 -57.11 -30.84
C GLY A 405 -6.90 -56.77 -29.56
N LYS A 406 -6.25 -56.18 -28.54
CA LYS A 406 -6.89 -55.89 -27.26
C LYS A 406 -7.88 -54.73 -27.38
N ARG A 407 -9.17 -55.01 -27.14
CA ARG A 407 -10.27 -54.02 -27.13
C ARG A 407 -10.98 -54.00 -25.79
N THR A 408 -11.15 -52.80 -25.22
CA THR A 408 -11.86 -52.60 -23.95
C THR A 408 -13.38 -52.63 -24.14
N ILE A 409 -14.09 -53.33 -23.24
CA ILE A 409 -15.55 -53.26 -23.11
C ILE A 409 -15.84 -52.38 -21.90
N TYR A 410 -16.31 -51.16 -22.15
CA TYR A 410 -16.55 -50.19 -21.07
C TYR A 410 -17.77 -50.55 -20.23
N TYR A 411 -17.65 -50.49 -18.91
CA TYR A 411 -18.78 -50.80 -18.02
C TYR A 411 -19.94 -49.81 -18.18
N PRO A 412 -21.20 -50.23 -17.95
CA PRO A 412 -22.36 -49.33 -17.94
C PRO A 412 -22.25 -48.35 -16.78
N LYS A 413 -22.11 -47.05 -17.08
CA LYS A 413 -21.90 -46.00 -16.09
C LYS A 413 -23.21 -45.32 -15.69
N THR A 414 -24.05 -44.99 -16.67
CA THR A 414 -25.29 -44.25 -16.45
C THR A 414 -26.48 -45.00 -17.01
N ILE A 415 -27.52 -45.15 -16.20
CA ILE A 415 -28.84 -45.65 -16.63
C ILE A 415 -29.87 -44.55 -16.38
N LYS A 416 -30.43 -44.00 -17.46
CA LYS A 416 -31.41 -42.91 -17.42
C LYS A 416 -32.78 -43.41 -17.86
N LEU A 417 -33.79 -43.06 -17.07
CA LEU A 417 -35.21 -43.25 -17.42
C LEU A 417 -35.71 -42.00 -18.18
N SER A 418 -36.61 -42.18 -19.14
CA SER A 418 -37.23 -41.05 -19.88
C SER A 418 -38.07 -40.15 -18.97
N ALA A 419 -38.64 -40.70 -17.89
CA ALA A 419 -39.27 -39.96 -16.81
C ALA A 419 -39.15 -40.75 -15.51
N THR A 420 -39.02 -40.03 -14.39
CA THR A 420 -38.94 -40.59 -13.03
C THR A 420 -40.19 -40.30 -12.19
N SER A 421 -41.10 -39.45 -12.69
CA SER A 421 -42.36 -39.13 -12.06
C SER A 421 -43.46 -38.99 -13.10
N TYR A 422 -44.65 -39.51 -12.78
CA TYR A 422 -45.87 -39.38 -13.56
C TYR A 422 -47.02 -38.93 -12.64
N THR A 423 -48.03 -38.30 -13.21
CA THR A 423 -49.31 -38.09 -12.54
C THR A 423 -50.25 -39.23 -12.86
N TYR A 424 -51.05 -39.66 -11.88
CA TYR A 424 -52.05 -40.70 -12.05
C TYR A 424 -53.09 -40.31 -13.10
N ASP A 425 -53.20 -41.12 -14.14
CA ASP A 425 -54.14 -40.98 -15.26
C ASP A 425 -54.81 -42.31 -15.64
N GLY A 426 -54.72 -43.32 -14.76
CA GLY A 426 -55.27 -44.65 -14.99
C GLY A 426 -54.51 -45.52 -15.99
N LYS A 427 -53.49 -45.00 -16.68
CA LYS A 427 -52.74 -45.73 -17.72
C LYS A 427 -51.43 -46.31 -17.20
N VAL A 428 -51.06 -47.47 -17.74
CA VAL A 428 -49.79 -48.15 -17.43
C VAL A 428 -48.58 -47.31 -17.90
N LYS A 429 -47.56 -47.14 -17.05
CA LYS A 429 -46.34 -46.37 -17.36
C LYS A 429 -45.11 -47.25 -17.64
N THR A 430 -44.40 -46.96 -18.74
CA THR A 430 -43.19 -47.67 -19.23
C THR A 430 -42.07 -46.67 -19.61
N PRO A 431 -41.35 -46.09 -18.65
CA PRO A 431 -40.26 -45.16 -18.98
C PRO A 431 -39.17 -45.84 -19.81
N LYS A 432 -38.80 -45.26 -20.96
CA LYS A 432 -37.72 -45.79 -21.82
C LYS A 432 -36.38 -45.74 -21.07
N VAL A 433 -35.56 -46.77 -21.22
CA VAL A 433 -34.25 -46.90 -20.57
C VAL A 433 -33.12 -46.63 -21.57
N LYS A 434 -32.26 -45.66 -21.26
CA LYS A 434 -31.00 -45.42 -21.97
C LYS A 434 -29.81 -45.77 -21.07
N VAL A 435 -28.93 -46.64 -21.56
CA VAL A 435 -27.68 -47.01 -20.86
C VAL A 435 -26.49 -46.41 -21.58
N THR A 436 -25.62 -45.71 -20.84
CA THR A 436 -24.39 -45.10 -21.34
C THR A 436 -23.18 -45.74 -20.65
N GLY A 437 -22.19 -46.16 -21.45
CA GLY A 437 -20.94 -46.73 -20.97
C GLY A 437 -19.98 -45.67 -20.39
N ALA A 438 -18.94 -46.12 -19.70
CA ALA A 438 -17.90 -45.24 -19.13
C ALA A 438 -17.16 -44.39 -20.18
N ASN A 439 -17.16 -44.82 -21.44
CA ASN A 439 -16.66 -44.06 -22.60
C ASN A 439 -17.66 -43.05 -23.18
N LYS A 440 -18.76 -42.76 -22.47
CA LYS A 440 -19.84 -41.85 -22.89
C LYS A 440 -20.65 -42.32 -24.12
N LYS A 441 -20.41 -43.53 -24.66
CA LYS A 441 -21.19 -44.08 -25.77
C LYS A 441 -22.42 -44.84 -25.26
N THR A 442 -23.51 -44.80 -26.01
CA THR A 442 -24.73 -45.58 -25.72
C THR A 442 -24.43 -47.06 -25.87
N ILE A 443 -24.82 -47.86 -24.86
CA ILE A 443 -24.79 -49.32 -24.96
C ILE A 443 -26.07 -49.75 -25.67
N SER A 444 -25.93 -50.50 -26.77
CA SER A 444 -27.09 -51.00 -27.53
C SER A 444 -28.00 -51.86 -26.65
N SER A 445 -29.31 -51.71 -26.82
CA SER A 445 -30.36 -52.48 -26.14
C SER A 445 -30.20 -54.00 -26.34
N GLY A 446 -29.52 -54.44 -27.41
CA GLY A 446 -29.13 -55.83 -27.60
C GLY A 446 -28.24 -56.39 -26.49
N ASN A 447 -27.62 -55.55 -25.64
CA ASN A 447 -26.75 -55.97 -24.54
C ASN A 447 -27.45 -55.96 -23.16
N TYR A 448 -28.76 -55.70 -23.08
CA TYR A 448 -29.50 -55.78 -21.82
C TYR A 448 -30.97 -56.12 -22.02
N LYS A 449 -31.63 -56.61 -20.96
CA LYS A 449 -33.08 -56.85 -20.90
C LYS A 449 -33.67 -55.93 -19.83
N VAL A 450 -34.72 -55.19 -20.16
CA VAL A 450 -35.44 -54.32 -19.23
C VAL A 450 -36.73 -54.99 -18.78
N THR A 451 -37.01 -55.00 -17.48
CA THR A 451 -38.27 -55.48 -16.90
C THR A 451 -38.84 -54.44 -15.94
N TYR A 452 -40.17 -54.45 -15.77
CA TYR A 452 -40.90 -53.47 -14.95
C TYR A 452 -41.77 -54.18 -13.92
N SER A 453 -41.92 -53.61 -12.73
CA SER A 453 -42.86 -54.12 -11.72
C SER A 453 -44.32 -54.06 -12.19
N ARG A 454 -45.19 -54.94 -11.67
CA ARG A 454 -46.64 -54.90 -11.92
C ARG A 454 -47.30 -53.70 -11.22
N GLY A 455 -48.58 -53.44 -11.50
CA GLY A 455 -49.38 -52.43 -10.77
C GLY A 455 -49.16 -50.96 -11.16
N ARG A 456 -48.17 -50.67 -12.02
CA ARG A 456 -47.72 -49.35 -12.52
C ARG A 456 -48.71 -48.57 -13.40
N LYS A 457 -50.00 -48.73 -13.11
CA LYS A 457 -51.10 -47.83 -13.44
C LYS A 457 -51.54 -47.00 -12.22
N ASN A 458 -51.37 -47.52 -10.99
CA ASN A 458 -51.84 -46.92 -9.75
C ASN A 458 -50.81 -45.94 -9.14
N VAL A 459 -51.24 -45.09 -8.21
CA VAL A 459 -50.33 -44.27 -7.39
C VAL A 459 -49.36 -45.17 -6.62
N GLY A 460 -48.07 -44.86 -6.64
CA GLY A 460 -47.06 -45.69 -5.99
C GLY A 460 -45.67 -45.53 -6.59
N THR A 461 -44.71 -46.31 -6.08
CA THR A 461 -43.32 -46.33 -6.53
C THR A 461 -43.02 -47.67 -7.18
N TYR A 462 -42.50 -47.66 -8.41
CA TYR A 462 -42.33 -48.83 -9.26
C TYR A 462 -40.88 -49.04 -9.67
N LYS A 463 -40.46 -50.31 -9.79
CA LYS A 463 -39.08 -50.71 -10.13
C LYS A 463 -38.93 -50.97 -11.62
N VAL A 464 -37.81 -50.50 -12.19
CA VAL A 464 -37.31 -50.82 -13.53
C VAL A 464 -35.99 -51.56 -13.36
N THR A 465 -35.94 -52.81 -13.78
CA THR A 465 -34.75 -53.67 -13.64
C THR A 465 -34.10 -53.88 -14.99
N VAL A 466 -32.79 -53.62 -15.06
CA VAL A 466 -31.95 -53.73 -16.25
C VAL A 466 -30.94 -54.86 -16.02
N LYS A 467 -31.13 -56.00 -16.70
CA LYS A 467 -30.24 -57.18 -16.62
C LYS A 467 -29.31 -57.20 -17.84
N PHE A 468 -28.01 -57.09 -17.63
CA PHE A 468 -27.01 -57.06 -18.70
C PHE A 468 -26.71 -58.46 -19.26
N LYS A 469 -26.39 -58.54 -20.57
CA LYS A 469 -26.11 -59.79 -21.30
C LYS A 469 -24.98 -59.63 -22.34
N GLY A 470 -24.63 -60.72 -23.01
CA GLY A 470 -23.55 -60.74 -24.01
C GLY A 470 -22.18 -60.49 -23.39
N ASN A 471 -21.50 -59.44 -23.86
CA ASN A 471 -20.19 -59.00 -23.34
C ASN A 471 -20.28 -58.25 -21.99
N TYR A 472 -21.47 -58.17 -21.40
CA TYR A 472 -21.77 -57.52 -20.14
C TYR A 472 -22.41 -58.51 -19.15
N SER A 473 -22.38 -58.16 -17.87
CA SER A 473 -22.91 -58.97 -16.77
C SER A 473 -23.40 -58.07 -15.62
N GLY A 474 -24.29 -58.63 -14.79
CA GLY A 474 -24.87 -57.94 -13.63
C GLY A 474 -26.25 -57.34 -13.91
N THR A 475 -26.85 -56.77 -12.88
CA THR A 475 -28.22 -56.23 -12.88
C THR A 475 -28.25 -54.91 -12.13
N VAL A 476 -29.03 -53.93 -12.61
CA VAL A 476 -29.26 -52.65 -11.93
C VAL A 476 -30.76 -52.34 -11.88
N THR A 477 -31.24 -51.85 -10.73
CA THR A 477 -32.64 -51.44 -10.54
C THR A 477 -32.74 -49.92 -10.36
N LYS A 478 -33.72 -49.31 -11.03
CA LYS A 478 -34.12 -47.90 -10.89
C LYS A 478 -35.59 -47.83 -10.49
N THR A 479 -36.04 -46.67 -10.02
CA THR A 479 -37.42 -46.44 -9.63
C THR A 479 -38.03 -45.24 -10.34
N PHE A 480 -39.35 -45.26 -10.52
CA PHE A 480 -40.15 -44.10 -10.90
C PHE A 480 -41.42 -44.07 -10.04
N LYS A 481 -42.03 -42.89 -9.87
CA LYS A 481 -43.22 -42.68 -9.03
C LYS A 481 -44.43 -42.27 -9.87
N ILE A 482 -45.60 -42.80 -9.55
CA ILE A 482 -46.89 -42.29 -10.01
C ILE A 482 -47.53 -41.58 -8.82
N LYS A 483 -47.78 -40.27 -8.94
CA LYS A 483 -48.32 -39.42 -7.88
C LYS A 483 -49.83 -39.23 -8.06
N ALA A 484 -50.56 -39.09 -6.95
CA ALA A 484 -51.97 -38.74 -6.96
C ALA A 484 -52.20 -37.35 -7.57
N LYS A 485 -53.41 -37.09 -8.05
CA LYS A 485 -53.82 -35.74 -8.45
C LYS A 485 -54.02 -34.87 -7.19
N PRO A 486 -53.57 -33.60 -7.18
CA PRO A 486 -53.75 -32.71 -6.03
C PRO A 486 -55.23 -32.31 -5.86
N LYS A 487 -55.82 -32.64 -4.69
CA LYS A 487 -57.18 -32.19 -4.30
C LYS A 487 -57.22 -30.72 -3.89
N ASN A 488 -56.16 -30.22 -3.23
CA ASN A 488 -56.04 -28.84 -2.78
C ASN A 488 -55.22 -28.00 -3.76
N TRP A 489 -55.29 -26.67 -3.63
CA TRP A 489 -54.49 -25.75 -4.43
C TRP A 489 -52.98 -25.99 -4.23
N VAL A 490 -52.28 -26.15 -5.34
CA VAL A 490 -50.82 -26.22 -5.42
C VAL A 490 -50.33 -24.93 -6.07
N TYR A 491 -49.44 -24.23 -5.38
CA TYR A 491 -48.88 -22.94 -5.80
C TYR A 491 -47.53 -23.15 -6.48
N VAL A 492 -47.33 -22.55 -7.64
CA VAL A 492 -46.11 -22.68 -8.44
C VAL A 492 -45.80 -21.38 -9.18
N ASP A 493 -44.52 -21.05 -9.31
CA ASP A 493 -44.07 -19.90 -10.10
C ASP A 493 -44.12 -20.18 -11.61
N THR A 494 -44.13 -21.45 -12.01
CA THR A 494 -44.27 -21.88 -13.41
C THR A 494 -45.20 -23.07 -13.51
N LEU A 495 -46.16 -22.99 -14.43
CA LEU A 495 -47.12 -24.07 -14.65
C LEU A 495 -46.44 -25.28 -15.30
N PRO A 496 -46.44 -26.48 -14.68
CA PRO A 496 -45.84 -27.66 -15.28
C PRO A 496 -46.57 -28.06 -16.57
N LYS A 497 -45.84 -28.50 -17.60
CA LYS A 497 -46.39 -28.83 -18.93
C LYS A 497 -47.53 -29.87 -18.93
N ASN A 498 -47.60 -30.71 -17.91
CA ASN A 498 -48.63 -31.75 -17.75
C ASN A 498 -49.86 -31.28 -16.97
N ILE A 499 -49.88 -30.02 -16.53
CA ILE A 499 -51.02 -29.35 -15.89
C ILE A 499 -51.69 -28.50 -16.95
N THR A 500 -52.79 -29.02 -17.47
CA THR A 500 -53.55 -28.45 -18.58
C THR A 500 -54.97 -28.15 -18.11
N SER A 501 -55.61 -27.13 -18.69
CA SER A 501 -56.92 -26.62 -18.27
C SER A 501 -58.06 -27.62 -18.48
N ASP A 502 -57.88 -28.65 -19.32
CA ASP A 502 -58.80 -29.79 -19.46
C ASP A 502 -58.86 -30.64 -18.17
N LYS A 503 -57.76 -30.75 -17.42
CA LYS A 503 -57.63 -31.63 -16.24
C LYS A 503 -57.60 -30.90 -14.90
N TYR A 504 -57.28 -29.62 -14.91
CA TYR A 504 -57.05 -28.83 -13.71
C TYR A 504 -57.77 -27.50 -13.78
N MET A 505 -58.26 -27.03 -12.63
CA MET A 505 -58.58 -25.61 -12.45
C MET A 505 -57.26 -24.88 -12.26
N ILE A 506 -57.01 -23.82 -13.04
CA ILE A 506 -55.78 -23.01 -12.98
C ILE A 506 -56.18 -21.55 -12.75
N GLN A 507 -55.51 -20.89 -11.80
CA GLN A 507 -55.65 -19.47 -11.56
C GLN A 507 -54.28 -18.78 -11.54
N TYR A 508 -54.30 -17.50 -11.83
CA TYR A 508 -53.13 -16.65 -12.05
C TYR A 508 -53.17 -15.48 -11.07
N LYS A 509 -52.02 -15.12 -10.52
CA LYS A 509 -51.84 -13.86 -9.78
C LYS A 509 -50.76 -13.06 -10.46
N HIS A 510 -51.06 -11.80 -10.77
CA HIS A 510 -50.22 -10.93 -11.58
C HIS A 510 -49.58 -9.87 -10.70
N THR A 511 -48.32 -9.57 -10.97
CA THR A 511 -47.65 -8.38 -10.44
C THR A 511 -47.48 -7.39 -11.57
N TYR A 512 -47.89 -6.16 -11.34
CA TYR A 512 -47.70 -5.04 -12.25
C TYR A 512 -46.66 -4.10 -11.69
N GLN A 513 -45.96 -3.41 -12.59
CA GLN A 513 -44.95 -2.43 -12.22
C GLN A 513 -45.14 -1.18 -13.08
N LYS A 514 -45.22 -0.02 -12.43
CA LYS A 514 -45.26 1.28 -13.10
C LYS A 514 -44.05 2.09 -12.64
N THR A 515 -43.35 2.66 -13.61
CA THR A 515 -42.20 3.53 -13.35
C THR A 515 -42.53 4.95 -13.83
N THR A 516 -42.33 5.93 -12.96
CA THR A 516 -42.50 7.36 -13.27
C THR A 516 -41.22 8.11 -12.94
N SER A 517 -40.84 9.07 -13.78
CA SER A 517 -39.64 9.89 -13.58
C SER A 517 -39.99 11.38 -13.56
N SER A 518 -39.34 12.13 -12.67
CA SER A 518 -39.46 13.59 -12.56
C SER A 518 -38.11 14.22 -12.24
N TYR A 519 -37.87 15.45 -12.69
CA TYR A 519 -36.66 16.20 -12.35
C TYR A 519 -36.85 16.94 -11.03
N VAL A 520 -35.98 16.65 -10.05
CA VAL A 520 -35.99 17.26 -8.71
C VAL A 520 -34.71 18.06 -8.48
N ASN A 521 -34.74 19.05 -7.60
CA ASN A 521 -33.59 19.91 -7.32
C ASN A 521 -32.40 19.10 -6.79
N ASP A 522 -31.21 19.41 -7.29
CA ASP A 522 -29.94 18.78 -6.94
C ASP A 522 -28.98 19.82 -6.35
N GLY A 523 -29.08 20.04 -5.04
CA GLY A 523 -28.29 21.03 -4.31
C GLY A 523 -28.95 22.41 -4.22
N GLY A 524 -28.17 23.39 -3.75
CA GLY A 524 -28.61 24.79 -3.64
C GLY A 524 -28.55 25.54 -4.97
N VAL A 525 -29.09 26.75 -4.97
CA VAL A 525 -28.96 27.69 -6.08
C VAL A 525 -27.52 28.21 -6.15
N TYR A 526 -26.95 28.28 -7.35
CA TYR A 526 -25.61 28.81 -7.58
C TYR A 526 -25.64 29.96 -8.58
N GLU A 527 -24.61 30.79 -8.55
CA GLU A 527 -24.59 32.06 -9.26
C GLU A 527 -23.57 32.06 -10.41
N SER A 528 -23.92 32.73 -11.51
CA SER A 528 -23.04 32.92 -12.66
C SER A 528 -23.25 34.28 -13.28
N VAL A 529 -22.16 35.03 -13.41
CA VAL A 529 -22.13 36.32 -14.12
C VAL A 529 -22.35 36.13 -15.61
N ARG A 530 -21.94 34.99 -16.17
CA ARG A 530 -22.19 34.63 -17.56
C ARG A 530 -23.52 33.86 -17.68
N PRO A 531 -24.44 34.27 -18.57
CA PRO A 531 -25.64 33.49 -18.83
C PRO A 531 -25.30 32.08 -19.32
N LEU A 532 -25.85 31.09 -18.62
CA LEU A 532 -25.80 29.68 -18.98
C LEU A 532 -27.15 29.26 -19.59
N GLU A 533 -27.10 28.36 -20.57
CA GLU A 533 -28.29 27.79 -21.21
C GLU A 533 -29.17 27.01 -20.22
N THR A 534 -30.48 27.22 -20.28
CA THR A 534 -31.45 26.49 -19.45
C THR A 534 -31.82 25.15 -20.09
N SER A 535 -31.90 24.10 -19.26
CA SER A 535 -32.25 22.73 -19.68
C SER A 535 -33.03 22.01 -18.57
N ALA A 536 -33.56 20.81 -18.85
CA ALA A 536 -34.23 19.99 -17.83
C ALA A 536 -33.36 19.72 -16.58
N SER A 537 -32.03 19.76 -16.74
CA SER A 537 -31.05 19.55 -15.67
C SER A 537 -30.51 20.84 -15.03
N ARG A 538 -30.79 22.00 -15.62
CA ARG A 538 -30.31 23.31 -15.14
C ARG A 538 -31.32 24.40 -15.47
N GLN A 539 -32.00 24.93 -14.46
CA GLN A 539 -33.02 25.96 -14.64
C GLN A 539 -32.52 27.30 -14.12
N LEU A 540 -32.70 28.38 -14.90
CA LEU A 540 -32.51 29.74 -14.41
C LEU A 540 -33.69 30.04 -13.48
N VAL A 541 -33.41 30.27 -12.20
CA VAL A 541 -34.44 30.46 -11.16
C VAL A 541 -34.58 31.91 -10.73
N GLY A 542 -33.60 32.76 -11.06
CA GLY A 542 -33.62 34.18 -10.73
C GLY A 542 -32.38 34.89 -11.24
N TYR A 543 -32.33 36.19 -11.02
CA TYR A 543 -31.13 37.01 -11.17
C TYR A 543 -31.33 38.33 -10.44
N TYR A 544 -30.22 38.98 -10.12
CA TYR A 544 -30.21 40.35 -9.60
C TYR A 544 -29.06 41.11 -10.26
N TYR A 545 -29.06 42.43 -10.11
CA TYR A 545 -27.98 43.26 -10.60
C TYR A 545 -27.06 43.66 -9.46
N TYR A 546 -25.75 43.64 -9.69
CA TYR A 546 -24.75 44.04 -8.71
C TYR A 546 -23.76 45.02 -9.30
N HIS A 547 -23.11 45.76 -8.42
CA HIS A 547 -22.14 46.79 -8.78
C HIS A 547 -20.94 46.72 -7.84
N PHE A 548 -19.75 46.94 -8.40
CA PHE A 548 -18.51 47.13 -7.66
C PHE A 548 -17.95 48.53 -7.95
N CYS A 549 -17.51 49.25 -6.92
CA CYS A 549 -17.00 50.62 -7.04
C CYS A 549 -15.70 50.81 -6.25
N GLY A 550 -14.69 51.50 -6.82
CA GLY A 550 -13.43 51.83 -6.15
C GLY A 550 -12.77 53.14 -6.65
N PRO A 551 -11.67 53.59 -6.02
CA PRO A 551 -11.08 54.93 -6.24
C PRO A 551 -10.52 55.18 -7.65
N ASN A 552 -10.17 54.13 -8.40
CA ASN A 552 -9.58 54.22 -9.76
C ASN A 552 -10.44 53.58 -10.87
N THR A 553 -11.70 53.24 -10.59
CA THR A 553 -12.59 52.63 -11.60
C THR A 553 -13.21 53.72 -12.47
N GLY A 554 -12.82 53.80 -13.75
CA GLY A 554 -13.27 54.82 -14.70
C GLY A 554 -14.79 54.82 -14.91
N GLN A 555 -15.31 55.93 -15.47
CA GLN A 555 -16.74 56.20 -15.61
C GLN A 555 -17.55 55.14 -16.39
N ASN A 556 -16.90 54.22 -17.12
CA ASN A 556 -17.58 53.34 -18.07
C ASN A 556 -17.15 51.87 -18.13
N VAL A 557 -16.27 51.32 -17.28
CA VAL A 557 -16.01 49.86 -17.14
C VAL A 557 -14.83 49.63 -16.18
N ASN A 558 -14.95 48.64 -15.29
CA ASN A 558 -13.81 47.88 -14.76
C ASN A 558 -14.34 46.68 -13.93
N PHE A 559 -14.37 45.47 -14.48
CA PHE A 559 -14.71 44.25 -13.75
C PHE A 559 -13.55 43.85 -12.81
N ALA A 560 -13.25 44.65 -11.79
CA ALA A 560 -12.23 44.36 -10.79
C ALA A 560 -12.87 43.80 -9.51
N GLN A 561 -12.80 42.47 -9.32
CA GLN A 561 -13.41 41.77 -8.18
C GLN A 561 -12.66 41.93 -6.83
N THR A 562 -11.56 42.66 -6.75
CA THR A 562 -10.80 42.80 -5.50
C THR A 562 -9.97 44.07 -5.40
N GLY A 563 -10.05 44.73 -4.23
CA GLY A 563 -9.20 45.85 -3.83
C GLY A 563 -9.62 46.37 -2.45
N PRO A 564 -8.73 47.02 -1.68
CA PRO A 564 -8.99 47.45 -0.29
C PRO A 564 -10.08 48.53 -0.13
N TYR A 565 -10.62 49.04 -1.24
CA TYR A 565 -11.67 50.07 -1.28
C TYR A 565 -12.84 49.69 -2.20
N VAL A 566 -12.96 48.41 -2.55
CA VAL A 566 -14.08 47.90 -3.37
C VAL A 566 -15.23 47.49 -2.47
N HIS A 567 -16.42 48.03 -2.68
CA HIS A 567 -17.65 47.56 -2.01
C HIS A 567 -18.63 46.95 -3.03
N PHE A 568 -19.56 46.14 -2.51
CA PHE A 568 -20.56 45.41 -3.28
C PHE A 568 -21.96 45.94 -2.97
N ASP A 569 -22.63 46.47 -3.99
CA ASP A 569 -24.04 46.82 -3.94
C ASP A 569 -24.84 45.86 -4.82
N SER A 570 -26.07 45.53 -4.41
CA SER A 570 -26.99 44.71 -5.19
C SER A 570 -28.40 45.30 -5.21
N VAL A 571 -29.07 45.18 -6.35
CA VAL A 571 -30.46 45.56 -6.53
C VAL A 571 -31.24 44.40 -7.16
N ALA A 572 -32.43 44.12 -6.61
CA ALA A 572 -33.27 43.07 -7.14
C ALA A 572 -33.76 43.46 -8.55
N ALA A 573 -33.78 42.50 -9.47
CA ALA A 573 -34.21 42.75 -10.85
C ALA A 573 -35.65 43.31 -10.95
N SER A 574 -36.50 43.03 -9.96
CA SER A 574 -37.88 43.55 -9.88
C SER A 574 -37.97 45.04 -9.53
N GLN A 575 -36.90 45.66 -9.04
CA GLN A 575 -36.89 47.06 -8.60
C GLN A 575 -36.39 48.04 -9.68
N VAL A 576 -35.91 47.52 -10.81
CA VAL A 576 -35.20 48.30 -11.83
C VAL A 576 -35.61 47.91 -13.25
N THR A 577 -35.36 48.80 -14.20
CA THR A 577 -35.44 48.56 -15.65
C THR A 577 -34.09 48.80 -16.30
N VAL A 578 -33.79 48.07 -17.38
CA VAL A 578 -32.56 48.27 -18.17
C VAL A 578 -32.79 49.42 -19.13
N ALA A 579 -32.02 50.50 -18.97
CA ALA A 579 -32.07 51.66 -19.85
C ALA A 579 -31.08 51.55 -21.02
N ALA A 580 -29.92 50.92 -20.79
CA ALA A 580 -28.96 50.58 -21.82
C ALA A 580 -28.08 49.41 -21.35
N SER A 581 -27.38 48.77 -22.29
CA SER A 581 -26.39 47.74 -21.97
C SER A 581 -25.23 47.80 -22.96
N GLY A 582 -24.06 47.33 -22.54
CA GLY A 582 -22.89 47.21 -23.40
C GLY A 582 -22.02 46.03 -22.98
N ALA A 583 -21.03 45.72 -23.81
CA ALA A 583 -20.00 44.75 -23.48
C ALA A 583 -18.99 45.40 -22.53
N ASP A 584 -18.56 44.67 -21.50
CA ASP A 584 -17.49 45.13 -20.63
C ASP A 584 -16.18 45.28 -21.41
N GLY A 585 -15.41 46.33 -21.11
CA GLY A 585 -14.20 46.68 -21.85
C GLY A 585 -13.04 45.72 -21.62
N ASP A 586 -12.98 45.09 -20.44
CA ASP A 586 -11.94 44.12 -20.09
C ASP A 586 -12.35 42.69 -20.48
N ASP A 587 -13.65 42.38 -20.40
CA ASP A 587 -14.22 41.12 -20.87
C ASP A 587 -15.51 41.33 -21.68
N PRO A 588 -15.41 41.38 -23.02
CA PRO A 588 -16.57 41.62 -23.89
C PRO A 588 -17.70 40.59 -23.78
N SER A 589 -17.45 39.43 -23.16
CA SER A 589 -18.48 38.41 -22.93
C SER A 589 -19.27 38.59 -21.63
N ILE A 590 -18.95 39.62 -20.84
CA ILE A 590 -19.75 40.10 -19.72
C ILE A 590 -20.51 41.34 -20.18
N THR A 591 -21.82 41.35 -19.97
CA THR A 591 -22.67 42.52 -20.26
C THR A 591 -22.80 43.39 -19.02
N TYR A 592 -22.48 44.67 -19.15
CA TYR A 592 -22.89 45.68 -18.17
C TYR A 592 -24.23 46.30 -18.57
N TYR A 593 -24.96 46.79 -17.58
CA TYR A 593 -26.29 47.35 -17.69
C TYR A 593 -26.34 48.69 -16.99
N LEU A 594 -26.88 49.70 -17.67
CA LEU A 594 -27.25 50.95 -17.04
C LEU A 594 -28.72 50.85 -16.63
N LEU A 595 -28.99 50.96 -15.33
CA LEU A 595 -30.31 50.66 -14.76
C LEU A 595 -31.04 51.95 -14.34
N ASN A 596 -32.37 51.92 -14.38
CA ASN A 596 -33.25 52.96 -13.84
C ASN A 596 -34.15 52.37 -12.75
N TRP A 597 -34.45 53.14 -11.70
CA TRP A 597 -35.38 52.73 -10.65
C TRP A 597 -36.82 52.66 -11.17
N ASN A 598 -37.53 51.60 -10.80
CA ASN A 598 -38.95 51.46 -11.11
C ASN A 598 -39.74 52.54 -10.35
N GLY A 599 -40.59 53.29 -11.07
CA GLY A 599 -41.48 54.30 -10.50
C GLY A 599 -41.06 55.75 -10.75
N ASN A 600 -39.76 56.08 -10.68
CA ASN A 600 -39.29 57.47 -10.93
C ASN A 600 -38.41 57.61 -12.18
N GLY A 601 -38.01 56.50 -12.82
CA GLY A 601 -37.20 56.50 -14.05
C GLY A 601 -35.78 57.05 -13.90
N SER A 602 -35.37 57.41 -12.68
CA SER A 602 -34.05 57.97 -12.40
C SER A 602 -32.98 56.89 -12.48
N ARG A 603 -31.78 57.26 -12.92
CA ARG A 603 -30.63 56.36 -13.01
C ARG A 603 -30.33 55.74 -11.64
N VAL A 604 -30.05 54.43 -11.60
CA VAL A 604 -29.60 53.73 -10.40
C VAL A 604 -28.13 54.02 -10.17
N TRP A 605 -27.83 54.62 -9.02
CA TRP A 605 -26.47 54.92 -8.60
C TRP A 605 -26.13 54.14 -7.33
N CYS A 606 -24.84 53.86 -7.15
CA CYS A 606 -24.31 53.36 -5.90
C CYS A 606 -24.75 54.24 -4.70
N SER A 607 -25.15 53.59 -3.61
CA SER A 607 -25.76 54.20 -2.42
C SER A 607 -24.87 54.14 -1.16
N SER A 608 -23.62 53.70 -1.26
CA SER A 608 -22.78 53.55 -0.06
C SER A 608 -22.42 54.92 0.55
N GLY A 609 -22.94 55.18 1.75
CA GLY A 609 -22.66 56.37 2.56
C GLY A 609 -21.37 56.27 3.38
N THR A 610 -20.53 55.25 3.17
CA THR A 610 -19.32 55.00 3.95
C THR A 610 -18.15 54.63 3.03
N THR A 611 -17.08 55.43 3.11
CA THR A 611 -15.76 55.27 2.46
C THR A 611 -15.65 55.51 0.94
N CYS A 612 -16.21 56.64 0.48
CA CYS A 612 -15.63 57.41 -0.64
C CYS A 612 -15.25 58.81 -0.14
N ASN A 613 -14.31 58.91 0.81
CA ASN A 613 -13.76 60.20 1.24
C ASN A 613 -12.62 60.58 0.31
N GLY A 614 -12.90 61.49 -0.62
CA GLY A 614 -11.96 62.02 -1.61
C GLY A 614 -10.82 62.81 -0.99
N ALA A 615 -9.77 62.12 -0.53
CA ALA A 615 -8.50 62.76 -0.17
C ALA A 615 -7.65 63.15 -1.40
N TYR A 616 -7.95 62.63 -2.60
CA TYR A 616 -7.28 63.03 -3.84
C TYR A 616 -8.30 63.26 -4.98
N GLY A 617 -8.94 64.43 -4.98
CA GLY A 617 -9.57 65.01 -6.17
C GLY A 617 -10.86 64.33 -6.65
N SER A 618 -11.97 65.06 -6.55
CA SER A 618 -13.17 64.97 -7.38
C SER A 618 -13.50 63.60 -8.00
N HIS A 619 -14.35 62.80 -7.33
CA HIS A 619 -15.08 61.74 -8.03
C HIS A 619 -16.14 62.38 -8.94
N GLY A 620 -15.73 62.80 -10.14
CA GLY A 620 -16.64 63.14 -11.24
C GLY A 620 -17.37 61.88 -11.71
N ALA A 621 -18.70 61.89 -11.58
CA ALA A 621 -19.68 60.87 -12.00
C ALA A 621 -19.46 59.45 -11.42
N ARG A 622 -20.31 59.08 -10.46
CA ARG A 622 -20.38 57.76 -9.80
C ARG A 622 -20.63 56.65 -10.85
N GLY A 623 -19.97 55.50 -10.76
CA GLY A 623 -20.12 54.43 -11.77
C GLY A 623 -21.59 54.00 -11.97
N GLN A 624 -22.05 53.94 -13.22
CA GLN A 624 -23.45 53.62 -13.57
C GLN A 624 -23.64 52.18 -14.09
N ALA A 625 -22.55 51.44 -14.25
CA ALA A 625 -22.53 50.10 -14.83
C ALA A 625 -22.83 49.03 -13.77
N TRP A 626 -23.91 48.31 -13.97
CA TRP A 626 -24.33 47.17 -13.14
C TRP A 626 -24.18 45.87 -13.93
N TYR A 627 -23.85 44.78 -13.25
CA TYR A 627 -23.68 43.46 -13.85
C TYR A 627 -24.78 42.53 -13.38
N ARG A 628 -25.22 41.61 -14.25
CA ARG A 628 -26.27 40.65 -13.91
C ARG A 628 -25.65 39.40 -13.29
N MET A 629 -26.06 39.05 -12.08
CA MET A 629 -25.75 37.77 -11.45
C MET A 629 -26.91 36.81 -11.68
N ASN A 630 -26.73 35.79 -12.52
CA ASN A 630 -27.76 34.80 -12.83
C ASN A 630 -27.74 33.67 -11.80
N GLN A 631 -28.92 33.29 -11.32
CA GLN A 631 -29.08 32.26 -10.31
C GLN A 631 -29.67 30.99 -10.94
N TYR A 632 -28.95 29.88 -10.85
CA TYR A 632 -29.31 28.61 -11.46
C TYR A 632 -29.54 27.52 -10.41
N GLN A 633 -30.54 26.67 -10.66
CA GLN A 633 -30.83 25.47 -9.88
C GLN A 633 -30.57 24.24 -10.76
N ASN A 634 -29.62 23.40 -10.33
CA ASN A 634 -29.43 22.08 -10.95
C ASN A 634 -30.58 21.16 -10.56
N LYS A 635 -31.01 20.31 -11.49
CA LYS A 635 -32.01 19.28 -11.29
C LYS A 635 -31.48 17.92 -11.71
N LYS A 636 -31.81 16.89 -10.96
CA LYS A 636 -31.52 15.49 -11.29
C LYS A 636 -32.81 14.74 -11.60
N LEU A 637 -32.72 13.78 -12.51
CA LEU A 637 -33.83 12.88 -12.80
C LEU A 637 -33.98 11.88 -11.65
N GLN A 638 -35.14 11.89 -10.99
CA GLN A 638 -35.51 10.92 -9.99
C GLN A 638 -36.59 9.99 -10.55
N THR A 639 -36.42 8.70 -10.33
CA THR A 639 -37.34 7.67 -10.81
C THR A 639 -37.94 6.92 -9.63
N GLN A 640 -39.26 6.76 -9.62
CA GLN A 640 -40.00 5.98 -8.65
C GLN A 640 -40.69 4.81 -9.34
N THR A 641 -40.57 3.63 -8.76
CA THR A 641 -41.22 2.41 -9.23
C THR A 641 -42.23 1.95 -8.18
N THR A 642 -43.48 1.80 -8.58
CA THR A 642 -44.54 1.21 -7.75
C THR A 642 -44.93 -0.16 -8.30
N THR A 643 -45.14 -1.12 -7.41
CA THR A 643 -45.60 -2.47 -7.73
C THR A 643 -46.95 -2.75 -7.08
N SER A 644 -47.86 -3.38 -7.82
CA SER A 644 -49.15 -3.84 -7.30
C SER A 644 -49.39 -5.31 -7.68
N GLU A 645 -50.20 -6.01 -6.90
CA GLU A 645 -50.60 -7.39 -7.19
C GLU A 645 -52.11 -7.48 -7.44
N SER A 646 -52.51 -8.30 -8.41
CA SER A 646 -53.92 -8.64 -8.61
C SER A 646 -54.40 -9.66 -7.57
N ASP A 647 -55.72 -9.81 -7.45
CA ASP A 647 -56.30 -11.04 -6.93
C ASP A 647 -56.08 -12.23 -7.89
N TRP A 648 -56.47 -13.43 -7.45
CA TRP A 648 -56.40 -14.64 -8.27
C TRP A 648 -57.46 -14.63 -9.38
N THR A 649 -57.02 -14.59 -10.64
CA THR A 649 -57.88 -14.55 -11.82
C THR A 649 -57.84 -15.88 -12.60
N THR A 650 -58.78 -16.08 -13.53
CA THR A 650 -58.87 -17.27 -14.39
C THR A 650 -58.22 -17.10 -15.76
N GLY A 651 -57.80 -15.88 -16.11
CA GLY A 651 -57.09 -15.55 -17.35
C GLY A 651 -55.67 -15.04 -17.06
N LYS A 652 -54.72 -15.39 -17.92
CA LYS A 652 -53.35 -14.86 -17.84
C LYS A 652 -53.28 -13.50 -18.52
N ASP A 653 -52.77 -12.50 -17.81
CA ASP A 653 -52.48 -11.17 -18.35
C ASP A 653 -51.03 -11.10 -18.83
N SER A 654 -50.83 -10.77 -20.11
CA SER A 654 -49.50 -10.65 -20.73
C SER A 654 -48.79 -9.34 -20.41
N THR A 655 -49.47 -8.35 -19.84
CA THR A 655 -48.90 -7.04 -19.48
C THR A 655 -48.25 -7.04 -18.09
N ALA A 656 -48.50 -8.08 -17.29
CA ALA A 656 -47.90 -8.26 -15.98
C ALA A 656 -46.40 -8.55 -16.07
N VAL A 657 -45.62 -7.96 -15.15
CA VAL A 657 -44.17 -8.22 -15.06
C VAL A 657 -43.84 -9.56 -14.42
N LYS A 658 -44.79 -10.11 -13.64
CA LYS A 658 -44.68 -11.45 -13.04
C LYS A 658 -46.05 -12.11 -13.00
N THR A 659 -46.08 -13.42 -13.22
CA THR A 659 -47.27 -14.25 -13.03
C THR A 659 -46.92 -15.45 -12.18
N VAL A 660 -47.69 -15.70 -11.11
CA VAL A 660 -47.64 -16.95 -10.35
C VAL A 660 -48.94 -17.73 -10.55
N TYR A 661 -48.88 -19.04 -10.38
CA TYR A 661 -49.97 -19.95 -10.71
C TYR A 661 -50.42 -20.72 -9.48
N ARG A 662 -51.71 -21.02 -9.40
CA ARG A 662 -52.21 -22.08 -8.54
C ARG A 662 -53.08 -23.04 -9.33
N TYR A 663 -53.00 -24.33 -9.04
CA TYR A 663 -53.82 -25.34 -9.69
C TYR A 663 -54.32 -26.43 -8.72
N LYS A 664 -55.50 -26.97 -8.99
CA LYS A 664 -56.05 -28.16 -8.32
C LYS A 664 -56.77 -29.04 -9.33
N ALA A 665 -56.89 -30.33 -9.04
CA ALA A 665 -57.62 -31.25 -9.90
C ALA A 665 -59.09 -30.81 -10.03
N LYS A 666 -59.62 -30.90 -11.25
CA LYS A 666 -61.07 -30.85 -11.48
C LYS A 666 -61.73 -32.11 -10.90
#